data_AF-A0AA40HBS5-F1
#
_entry.id   AF-A0AA40HBS5-F1
#
_cell.length_a   1.000
_cell.length_b   1.000
_cell.length_c   1.000
_cell.angle_alpha   90.00
_cell.angle_beta   90.00
_cell.angle_gamma   90.00
#
_symmetry.space_group_name_H-M   'P 1'
#
loop_
_entity.id
_entity.type
_entity.pdbx_description
1 polymer ?
#
loop_
_entity_poly.entity_id
_entity_poly.type
_entity_poly.pdbx_seq_one_letter_code
_entity_poly.pdbx_strand_id
1 'polypeptide(L)'
;MSGRVGDLSPQQQEALARFQDNLQDLLPTMPKADDHFLLRWLRAQNFDLKKAEDMLRKPRDTVAGPWCLRAEGLRGTQPPGPSLSPQHIEFRKQHDLDHILTWQPSEVIQRYDSGGLCGYDYEGCPVWFDIIGNLDPKGLLLSASKQELIRKRIKVCERLLQECELQSQKLGRKIETVLMVFDMEGLSLKHLWKPAVEVYQQFFAIMEANYPETLKNLIIVRAPKLFPVAFNLVKSFMSEETRRKIVILGGNWKQELPKFISPDQLPVEFGGTATDPDGNPKCLTKINYGGEVPKSYYQHNQVRVQYEHTATVGRGSSLQVELEILFPGCVLRWQFESDGADIGFGVFLKTRKGERQRVGEMAEVLPSERYNAHLVPEDGSLTCLQAGVYVLRFDNTYSLVHAKKVSYTVEVLLPTGPPRRKSRVSRRQNHPRLNEDPAASAPGFSIPLSTPRPVPCPPRQGGAGASPSTMSGRVGDLSPKQAETLAKFRENVQDVLPALPNPDDYFLLRWLRARNFDLEKAEAMLRKHMEFRKAMDIDHILDWQPPEVVQKYMPGGLCGYDRDGCPVWYDIVGPLDPKGLLFSVTKQDLLKAKMRDRERILHECDLQTERLGKRIDTIVMIFDCEGLGLKHFWKPVVDVYQEFFSLLEENYPETLKSLFILKATKLFPVGYNLMKPFLSEDTRRKIIVLGNNWKEGLLKCISPEELPVQFGGTMTDPDGNPKCLTKINYGGEIPKSMYVRDQVKTQYEHSVQISRGSSHQVEYEILFPGCVLRWQFYSDGADIGFGIFLKTKMGERQRAGEMTEVLPSQRYNAHMVPEDGSLTCSEAGVYVLRFDNTYSFVHTKKISFTVEVLLPDKGMQKYDEELTPV
;
A
#
# COMPACT_ATOMS: atom_id res chain seq x y z
N MET A 1 12.13 25.30 12.98
CA MET A 1 12.89 25.79 11.82
C MET A 1 12.53 24.96 10.61
N SER A 2 12.18 25.59 9.49
CA SER A 2 11.62 24.92 8.31
C SER A 2 12.66 24.29 7.37
N GLY A 3 13.95 24.40 7.68
CA GLY A 3 15.01 23.81 6.85
C GLY A 3 15.22 24.55 5.52
N ARG A 4 14.85 25.84 5.47
CA ARG A 4 15.00 26.73 4.31
C ARG A 4 16.00 27.84 4.62
N VAL A 5 16.61 28.42 3.59
CA VAL A 5 17.51 29.57 3.73
C VAL A 5 16.81 30.67 4.54
N GLY A 6 17.49 31.17 5.56
CA GLY A 6 16.93 32.15 6.49
C GLY A 6 15.97 31.59 7.54
N ASP A 7 15.80 30.27 7.68
CA ASP A 7 14.99 29.60 8.73
C ASP A 7 15.55 28.19 9.05
N LEU A 8 16.84 28.15 9.38
CA LEU A 8 17.60 26.95 9.77
C LEU A 8 17.88 26.94 11.27
N SER A 9 17.76 25.77 11.92
CA SER A 9 18.30 25.56 13.28
C SER A 9 19.83 25.46 13.25
N PRO A 10 20.54 25.61 14.39
CA PRO A 10 21.99 25.41 14.43
C PRO A 10 22.41 24.04 13.87
N GLN A 11 21.68 22.98 14.23
CA GLN A 11 21.89 21.63 13.71
C GLN A 11 21.70 21.53 12.18
N GLN A 12 20.72 22.25 11.63
CA GLN A 12 20.48 22.27 10.18
C GLN A 12 21.52 23.09 9.42
N GLN A 13 22.04 24.18 10.02
CA GLN A 13 23.15 24.94 9.45
C GLN A 13 24.43 24.11 9.42
N GLU A 14 24.72 23.39 10.49
CA GLU A 14 25.85 22.47 10.55
C GLU A 14 25.69 21.32 9.55
N ALA A 15 24.49 20.75 9.42
CA ALA A 15 24.21 19.74 8.41
C ALA A 15 24.42 20.27 6.99
N LEU A 16 23.96 21.48 6.68
CA LEU A 16 24.19 22.11 5.37
C LEU A 16 25.68 22.31 5.07
N ALA A 17 26.44 22.82 6.04
CA ALA A 17 27.89 23.03 5.88
C ALA A 17 28.64 21.70 5.67
N ARG A 18 28.33 20.67 6.47
CA ARG A 18 28.88 19.32 6.29
C ARG A 18 28.50 18.71 4.95
N PHE A 19 27.27 18.97 4.49
CA PHE A 19 26.80 18.49 3.19
C PHE A 19 27.53 19.18 2.02
N GLN A 20 27.80 20.48 2.14
CA GLN A 20 28.63 21.23 1.17
C GLN A 20 30.04 20.67 1.11
N ASP A 21 30.70 20.49 2.26
CA ASP A 21 32.03 19.89 2.36
C ASP A 21 32.06 18.48 1.74
N ASN A 22 31.06 17.66 2.05
CA ASN A 22 30.95 16.32 1.49
C ASN A 22 30.84 16.35 -0.04
N LEU A 23 30.27 17.40 -0.64
CA LEU A 23 30.00 17.51 -2.07
C LEU A 23 31.02 18.36 -2.85
N GLN A 24 32.13 18.74 -2.24
CA GLN A 24 33.10 19.70 -2.80
C GLN A 24 33.61 19.33 -4.21
N ASP A 25 33.74 18.05 -4.53
CA ASP A 25 34.11 17.54 -5.87
C ASP A 25 32.98 17.60 -6.91
N LEU A 26 31.71 17.65 -6.48
CA LEU A 26 30.55 17.67 -7.36
C LEU A 26 29.99 19.07 -7.61
N LEU A 27 30.12 19.99 -6.64
CA LEU A 27 29.61 21.36 -6.75
C LEU A 27 30.01 22.09 -8.06
N PRO A 28 31.26 21.94 -8.59
CA PRO A 28 31.64 22.58 -9.85
C PRO A 28 30.89 22.09 -11.09
N THR A 29 30.30 20.89 -11.02
CA THR A 29 29.56 20.26 -12.13
C THR A 29 28.06 20.54 -12.10
N MET A 30 27.57 21.15 -11.02
CA MET A 30 26.14 21.43 -10.83
C MET A 30 25.84 22.90 -11.21
N PRO A 31 24.92 23.16 -12.14
CA PRO A 31 24.50 24.52 -12.41
C PRO A 31 23.72 25.08 -11.21
N LYS A 32 24.27 26.14 -10.59
CA LYS A 32 23.69 26.85 -9.44
C LYS A 32 23.39 25.93 -8.24
N ALA A 33 24.41 25.27 -7.70
CA ALA A 33 24.34 24.58 -6.40
C ALA A 33 24.33 25.56 -5.21
N ASP A 34 23.34 26.45 -5.17
CA ASP A 34 23.12 27.37 -4.04
C ASP A 34 22.57 26.62 -2.81
N ASP A 35 22.54 27.29 -1.65
CA ASP A 35 22.00 26.71 -0.41
C ASP A 35 20.56 26.22 -0.60
N HIS A 36 19.78 26.89 -1.45
CA HIS A 36 18.42 26.47 -1.79
C HIS A 36 18.40 25.11 -2.48
N PHE A 37 19.25 24.90 -3.48
CA PHE A 37 19.43 23.62 -4.15
C PHE A 37 19.80 22.53 -3.15
N LEU A 38 20.84 22.73 -2.34
CA LEU A 38 21.34 21.72 -1.39
C LEU A 38 20.33 21.38 -0.30
N LEU A 39 19.64 22.39 0.24
CA LEU A 39 18.61 22.19 1.26
C LEU A 39 17.40 21.41 0.74
N ARG A 40 17.10 21.38 -0.57
CA ARG A 40 16.03 20.51 -1.12
C ARG A 40 16.35 19.04 -0.89
N TRP A 41 17.58 18.62 -1.18
CA TRP A 41 18.04 17.24 -0.99
C TRP A 41 18.08 16.85 0.49
N LEU A 42 18.57 17.76 1.34
CA LEU A 42 18.56 17.55 2.79
C LEU A 42 17.14 17.43 3.34
N ARG A 43 16.23 18.34 2.99
CA ARG A 43 14.82 18.26 3.45
C ARG A 43 14.13 16.97 3.01
N ALA A 44 14.36 16.53 1.78
CA ALA A 44 13.79 15.29 1.24
C ALA A 44 14.18 14.06 2.07
N GLN A 45 15.36 14.09 2.71
CA GLN A 45 15.87 13.00 3.55
C GLN A 45 15.87 13.34 5.04
N ASN A 46 15.06 14.32 5.48
CA ASN A 46 14.99 14.77 6.88
C ASN A 46 16.37 15.12 7.49
N PHE A 47 17.24 15.74 6.70
CA PHE A 47 18.62 16.11 7.04
C PHE A 47 19.56 14.91 7.33
N ASP A 48 19.22 13.71 6.86
CA ASP A 48 20.14 12.57 6.81
C ASP A 48 21.19 12.80 5.71
N LEU A 49 22.40 13.20 6.12
CA LEU A 49 23.49 13.59 5.24
C LEU A 49 23.83 12.50 4.23
N LYS A 50 23.95 11.25 4.70
CA LYS A 50 24.37 10.13 3.87
C LYS A 50 23.32 9.81 2.82
N LYS A 51 22.03 9.77 3.21
CA LYS A 51 20.95 9.55 2.23
C LYS A 51 20.81 10.70 1.23
N ALA A 52 20.95 11.94 1.68
CA ALA A 52 20.91 13.10 0.78
C ALA A 52 22.10 13.09 -0.19
N GLU A 53 23.27 12.64 0.26
CA GLU A 53 24.47 12.50 -0.56
C GLU A 53 24.31 11.34 -1.56
N ASP A 54 23.77 10.21 -1.11
CA ASP A 54 23.47 9.05 -1.96
C ASP A 54 22.46 9.38 -3.07
N MET A 55 21.54 10.34 -2.84
CA MET A 55 20.64 10.85 -3.90
C MET A 55 21.35 11.67 -4.98
N LEU A 56 22.51 12.23 -4.65
CA LEU A 56 23.34 13.03 -5.57
C LEU A 56 24.48 12.20 -6.19
N ARG A 57 25.01 11.21 -5.48
CA ARG A 57 26.25 10.46 -5.78
C ARG A 57 26.05 9.00 -6.23
N LYS A 58 26.99 8.50 -7.04
CA LYS A 58 27.23 7.06 -7.27
C LYS A 58 28.39 6.57 -6.40
N PRO A 59 28.34 5.37 -5.81
CA PRO A 59 29.54 4.75 -5.26
C PRO A 59 30.61 4.57 -6.36
N ARG A 60 31.89 4.76 -5.99
CA ARG A 60 33.04 4.86 -6.91
C ARG A 60 33.40 3.59 -7.68
N ASP A 61 32.84 2.43 -7.35
CA ASP A 61 33.16 1.17 -8.02
C ASP A 61 32.07 0.76 -9.02
N THR A 62 32.05 1.41 -10.18
CA THR A 62 31.59 0.74 -11.41
C THR A 62 32.55 1.08 -12.53
N VAL A 63 33.53 0.19 -12.71
CA VAL A 63 34.27 0.05 -13.96
C VAL A 63 33.26 -0.10 -15.10
N ALA A 64 33.57 0.55 -16.23
CA ALA A 64 32.75 0.61 -17.42
C ALA A 64 32.26 -0.77 -17.92
N GLY A 65 30.93 -0.93 -17.93
CA GLY A 65 30.15 -1.54 -19.02
C GLY A 65 29.60 -2.97 -18.81
N PRO A 66 28.61 -3.43 -19.63
CA PRO A 66 27.88 -2.69 -20.65
C PRO A 66 26.35 -3.00 -20.78
N TRP A 67 25.54 -1.95 -20.99
CA TRP A 67 24.30 -2.04 -21.80
C TRP A 67 24.64 -2.17 -23.31
N CYS A 68 25.66 -2.98 -23.65
CA CYS A 68 26.03 -3.40 -25.00
C CYS A 68 26.28 -4.93 -25.01
N LEU A 69 25.45 -5.63 -25.78
CA LEU A 69 25.51 -7.01 -26.34
C LEU A 69 26.72 -7.97 -26.03
N ARG A 70 26.39 -9.16 -25.48
CA ARG A 70 26.98 -10.55 -25.52
C ARG A 70 28.51 -10.82 -25.51
N ALA A 71 29.00 -11.70 -24.60
CA ALA A 71 29.60 -13.06 -24.83
C ALA A 71 30.49 -13.58 -23.65
N GLU A 72 30.31 -14.87 -23.30
CA GLU A 72 31.16 -15.92 -22.65
C GLU A 72 32.22 -15.68 -21.53
N GLY A 73 32.28 -16.59 -20.53
CA GLY A 73 33.54 -17.20 -20.02
C GLY A 73 33.99 -17.06 -18.53
N LEU A 74 33.67 -18.07 -17.69
CA LEU A 74 34.37 -18.68 -16.52
C LEU A 74 35.17 -17.90 -15.41
N ARG A 75 34.78 -18.26 -14.16
CA ARG A 75 35.51 -18.45 -12.85
C ARG A 75 36.06 -17.25 -12.03
N GLY A 76 35.62 -17.19 -10.76
CA GLY A 76 36.50 -17.01 -9.59
C GLY A 76 36.20 -15.85 -8.62
N THR A 77 35.76 -16.21 -7.40
CA THR A 77 35.80 -15.48 -6.11
C THR A 77 34.89 -14.25 -5.85
N GLN A 78 34.08 -14.32 -4.78
CA GLN A 78 33.38 -13.21 -4.10
C GLN A 78 34.31 -12.52 -3.08
N PRO A 79 34.19 -11.19 -2.84
CA PRO A 79 33.31 -10.65 -1.76
C PRO A 79 32.80 -9.18 -2.02
N PRO A 80 32.36 -8.40 -0.99
CA PRO A 80 31.03 -8.26 -0.36
C PRO A 80 30.09 -7.18 -1.01
N GLY A 81 28.83 -7.08 -0.56
CA GLY A 81 27.72 -6.29 -1.19
C GLY A 81 27.89 -4.75 -1.27
N PRO A 82 27.06 -4.01 -2.05
CA PRO A 82 25.93 -3.25 -1.46
C PRO A 82 24.72 -2.89 -2.40
N SER A 83 23.61 -2.44 -1.79
CA SER A 83 22.46 -1.74 -2.41
C SER A 83 22.74 -0.25 -2.70
N LEU A 84 22.19 0.38 -3.77
CA LEU A 84 22.03 1.86 -3.91
C LEU A 84 21.14 2.28 -5.13
N SER A 85 20.25 3.29 -4.95
CA SER A 85 19.64 4.15 -6.00
C SER A 85 19.04 5.42 -5.36
N PRO A 86 19.05 6.67 -5.93
CA PRO A 86 19.45 7.14 -7.29
C PRO A 86 20.51 8.29 -7.36
N GLN A 87 21.05 8.60 -8.56
CA GLN A 87 22.10 9.61 -8.84
C GLN A 87 21.67 10.77 -9.74
N HIS A 88 21.30 11.92 -9.16
CA HIS A 88 20.88 13.08 -9.93
C HIS A 88 21.91 13.51 -11.01
N ILE A 89 23.22 13.46 -10.73
CA ILE A 89 24.27 13.86 -11.68
C ILE A 89 24.31 12.98 -12.92
N GLU A 90 24.12 11.66 -12.78
CA GLU A 90 24.08 10.77 -13.93
C GLU A 90 22.83 11.00 -14.76
N PHE A 91 21.68 11.22 -14.10
CA PHE A 91 20.45 11.63 -14.77
C PHE A 91 20.66 12.92 -15.58
N ARG A 92 21.38 13.91 -15.02
CA ARG A 92 21.73 15.15 -15.73
C ARG A 92 22.48 14.88 -17.03
N LYS A 93 23.48 13.98 -16.99
CA LYS A 93 24.28 13.59 -18.15
C LYS A 93 23.49 12.76 -19.16
N GLN A 94 22.82 11.71 -18.69
CA GLN A 94 22.04 10.79 -19.52
C GLN A 94 20.95 11.52 -20.32
N HIS A 95 20.31 12.51 -19.72
CA HIS A 95 19.28 13.31 -20.38
C HIS A 95 19.78 14.61 -20.96
N ASP A 96 21.08 14.92 -20.88
CA ASP A 96 21.69 16.15 -21.37
C ASP A 96 20.89 17.39 -20.93
N LEU A 97 20.69 17.51 -19.61
CA LEU A 97 19.85 18.57 -19.04
C LEU A 97 20.41 19.97 -19.28
N ASP A 98 21.71 20.10 -19.51
CA ASP A 98 22.34 21.40 -19.77
C ASP A 98 21.87 22.01 -21.10
N HIS A 99 21.47 21.17 -22.08
CA HIS A 99 20.95 21.61 -23.37
C HIS A 99 19.48 21.25 -23.60
N ILE A 100 18.79 20.67 -22.61
CA ILE A 100 17.41 20.19 -22.80
C ILE A 100 16.40 21.32 -23.07
N LEU A 101 16.66 22.54 -22.59
CA LEU A 101 15.81 23.69 -22.86
C LEU A 101 15.85 24.11 -24.33
N THR A 102 16.99 23.96 -25.00
CA THR A 102 17.16 24.26 -26.44
C THR A 102 16.74 23.10 -27.33
N TRP A 103 16.78 21.86 -26.84
CA TRP A 103 16.29 20.67 -27.55
C TRP A 103 14.82 20.81 -27.97
N GLN A 104 14.50 20.57 -29.25
CA GLN A 104 13.13 20.60 -29.75
C GLN A 104 12.55 19.20 -29.89
N PRO A 105 11.38 18.90 -29.30
CA PRO A 105 10.69 17.64 -29.55
C PRO A 105 10.16 17.57 -30.98
N SER A 106 9.82 16.38 -31.46
CA SER A 106 9.16 16.20 -32.77
C SER A 106 7.89 17.04 -32.92
N GLU A 107 7.55 17.38 -34.16
CA GLU A 107 6.37 18.18 -34.50
C GLU A 107 5.07 17.57 -33.94
N VAL A 108 4.96 16.24 -33.95
CA VAL A 108 3.80 15.52 -33.40
C VAL A 108 3.66 15.77 -31.89
N ILE A 109 4.75 15.72 -31.12
CA ILE A 109 4.71 16.03 -29.69
C ILE A 109 4.39 17.51 -29.47
N GLN A 110 4.96 18.42 -30.27
CA GLN A 110 4.67 19.86 -30.14
C GLN A 110 3.18 20.18 -30.36
N ARG A 111 2.55 19.50 -31.31
CA ARG A 111 1.16 19.75 -31.72
C ARG A 111 0.13 18.97 -30.92
N TYR A 112 0.45 17.78 -30.42
CA TYR A 112 -0.56 16.86 -29.87
C TYR A 112 -0.27 16.36 -28.43
N ASP A 113 0.92 16.57 -27.86
CA ASP A 113 1.15 16.31 -26.42
C ASP A 113 0.51 17.46 -25.63
N SER A 114 -0.47 17.11 -24.80
CA SER A 114 -1.31 18.07 -24.08
C SER A 114 -0.56 18.73 -22.91
N GLY A 115 -1.03 19.91 -22.53
CA GLY A 115 -0.55 20.67 -21.39
C GLY A 115 0.29 21.89 -21.77
N GLY A 116 0.72 22.62 -20.75
CA GLY A 116 1.47 23.85 -20.95
C GLY A 116 1.63 24.68 -19.69
N LEU A 117 2.58 25.62 -19.71
CA LEU A 117 2.83 26.54 -18.61
C LEU A 117 2.01 27.81 -18.85
N CYS A 118 1.13 28.17 -17.91
CA CYS A 118 0.31 29.37 -18.03
C CYS A 118 0.05 30.01 -16.66
N GLY A 119 0.60 31.22 -16.47
CA GLY A 119 0.33 32.04 -15.30
C GLY A 119 1.12 31.62 -14.04
N TYR A 120 0.83 32.34 -12.96
CA TYR A 120 1.45 32.18 -11.64
C TYR A 120 0.39 32.18 -10.55
N ASP A 121 0.67 31.48 -9.46
CA ASP A 121 -0.18 31.53 -8.27
C ASP A 121 0.00 32.85 -7.49
N TYR A 122 -0.76 33.04 -6.40
CA TYR A 122 -0.66 34.26 -5.58
C TYR A 122 0.72 34.47 -4.93
N GLU A 123 1.56 33.43 -4.88
CA GLU A 123 2.93 33.53 -4.38
C GLU A 123 3.95 33.70 -5.51
N GLY A 124 3.53 33.76 -6.78
CA GLY A 124 4.43 33.82 -7.93
C GLY A 124 5.01 32.47 -8.34
N CYS A 125 4.48 31.35 -7.82
CA CYS A 125 4.88 30.03 -8.27
C CYS A 125 4.28 29.75 -9.65
N PRO A 126 5.07 29.25 -10.63
CA PRO A 126 4.56 28.97 -11.97
C PRO A 126 3.54 27.83 -11.95
N VAL A 127 2.55 27.95 -12.83
CA VAL A 127 1.46 26.98 -12.98
C VAL A 127 1.64 26.17 -14.26
N TRP A 128 1.63 24.84 -14.12
CA TRP A 128 1.63 23.91 -15.25
C TRP A 128 0.30 23.17 -15.34
N PHE A 129 -0.30 23.15 -16.53
CA PHE A 129 -1.51 22.41 -16.84
C PHE A 129 -1.17 21.12 -17.60
N ASP A 130 -1.83 20.02 -17.25
CA ASP A 130 -1.86 18.78 -18.02
C ASP A 130 -3.32 18.41 -18.32
N ILE A 131 -3.66 18.23 -19.61
CA ILE A 131 -5.03 18.06 -20.11
C ILE A 131 -5.23 16.62 -20.55
N ILE A 132 -5.79 15.78 -19.68
CA ILE A 132 -5.73 14.34 -19.88
C ILE A 132 -6.69 13.84 -20.96
N GLY A 133 -7.97 14.24 -20.95
CA GLY A 133 -8.99 13.54 -21.77
C GLY A 133 -8.80 13.62 -23.28
N ASN A 134 -8.22 14.71 -23.77
CA ASN A 134 -7.96 14.93 -25.19
C ASN A 134 -6.61 14.37 -25.64
N LEU A 135 -5.80 13.82 -24.73
CA LEU A 135 -4.59 13.12 -25.09
C LEU A 135 -4.96 11.91 -25.96
N ASP A 136 -4.17 11.67 -27.02
CA ASP A 136 -4.22 10.46 -27.83
C ASP A 136 -2.96 9.63 -27.57
N PRO A 137 -2.98 8.76 -26.54
CA PRO A 137 -1.77 8.07 -26.12
C PRO A 137 -1.27 7.06 -27.14
N LYS A 138 -2.18 6.42 -27.89
CA LYS A 138 -1.82 5.48 -28.95
C LYS A 138 -1.20 6.23 -30.12
N GLY A 139 -1.84 7.30 -30.61
CA GLY A 139 -1.28 8.11 -31.68
C GLY A 139 0.11 8.65 -31.36
N LEU A 140 0.30 9.19 -30.15
CA LEU A 140 1.61 9.68 -29.72
C LEU A 140 2.68 8.59 -29.63
N LEU A 141 2.37 7.41 -29.09
CA LEU A 141 3.35 6.32 -28.95
C LEU A 141 3.59 5.53 -30.24
N LEU A 142 2.72 5.66 -31.25
CA LEU A 142 2.94 5.14 -32.61
C LEU A 142 3.73 6.14 -33.48
N SER A 143 3.68 7.43 -33.15
CA SER A 143 4.40 8.50 -33.86
C SER A 143 5.73 8.92 -33.25
N ALA A 144 5.91 8.71 -31.95
CA ALA A 144 7.11 9.09 -31.21
C ALA A 144 7.47 8.03 -30.17
N SER A 145 8.75 7.98 -29.79
CA SER A 145 9.21 7.00 -28.80
C SER A 145 8.77 7.35 -27.39
N LYS A 146 8.56 6.33 -26.55
CA LYS A 146 8.33 6.50 -25.10
C LYS A 146 9.39 7.39 -24.44
N GLN A 147 10.65 7.23 -24.84
CA GLN A 147 11.76 8.03 -24.32
C GLN A 147 11.68 9.50 -24.71
N GLU A 148 11.15 9.83 -25.88
CA GLU A 148 10.97 11.21 -26.33
C GLU A 148 9.86 11.92 -25.52
N LEU A 149 8.75 11.23 -25.25
CA LEU A 149 7.67 11.74 -24.38
C LEU A 149 8.16 11.98 -22.94
N ILE A 150 9.01 11.10 -22.42
CA ILE A 150 9.66 11.27 -21.12
C ILE A 150 10.62 12.46 -21.16
N ARG A 151 11.49 12.55 -22.18
CA ARG A 151 12.42 13.67 -22.36
C ARG A 151 11.70 15.02 -22.46
N LYS A 152 10.54 15.06 -23.14
CA LYS A 152 9.67 16.23 -23.18
C LYS A 152 9.15 16.64 -21.80
N ARG A 153 8.73 15.68 -20.97
CA ARG A 153 8.27 15.95 -19.59
C ARG A 153 9.43 16.43 -18.70
N ILE A 154 10.64 15.88 -18.86
CA ILE A 154 11.85 16.38 -18.19
C ILE A 154 12.14 17.83 -18.61
N LYS A 155 12.04 18.15 -19.90
CA LYS A 155 12.17 19.53 -20.40
C LYS A 155 11.17 20.48 -19.73
N VAL A 156 9.94 20.03 -19.46
CA VAL A 156 8.94 20.81 -18.73
C VAL A 156 9.39 21.08 -17.30
N CYS A 157 9.93 20.10 -16.59
CA CYS A 157 10.50 20.31 -15.24
C CYS A 157 11.61 21.37 -15.23
N GLU A 158 12.57 21.28 -16.15
CA GLU A 158 13.65 22.29 -16.24
C GLU A 158 13.10 23.68 -16.59
N ARG A 159 12.11 23.77 -17.49
CA ARG A 159 11.48 25.04 -17.85
C ARG A 159 10.75 25.66 -16.67
N LEU A 160 10.09 24.83 -15.86
CA LEU A 160 9.41 25.26 -14.64
C LEU A 160 10.41 25.79 -13.59
N LEU A 161 11.57 25.14 -13.44
CA LEU A 161 12.64 25.64 -12.57
C LEU A 161 13.25 26.95 -13.10
N GLN A 162 13.43 27.09 -14.41
CA GLN A 162 13.86 28.35 -15.02
C GLN A 162 12.86 29.48 -14.74
N GLU A 163 11.56 29.20 -14.82
CA GLU A 163 10.53 30.18 -14.53
C GLU A 163 10.50 30.57 -13.04
N CYS A 164 10.68 29.61 -12.13
CA CYS A 164 10.88 29.89 -10.70
C CYS A 164 12.05 30.88 -10.47
N GLU A 165 13.16 30.71 -11.17
CA GLU A 165 14.32 31.62 -11.07
C GLU A 165 13.99 33.02 -11.60
N LEU A 166 13.31 33.14 -12.75
CA LEU A 166 12.87 34.42 -13.31
C LEU A 166 11.90 35.14 -12.36
N GLN A 167 10.93 34.42 -11.79
CA GLN A 167 10.02 34.98 -10.79
C GLN A 167 10.76 35.37 -9.52
N SER A 168 11.80 34.63 -9.13
CA SER A 168 12.60 34.98 -7.96
C SER A 168 13.27 36.32 -8.12
N GLN A 169 13.85 36.56 -9.30
CA GLN A 169 14.49 37.84 -9.65
C GLN A 169 13.46 38.97 -9.72
N LYS A 170 12.31 38.72 -10.34
CA LYS A 170 11.24 39.71 -10.51
C LYS A 170 10.61 40.14 -9.18
N LEU A 171 10.40 39.20 -8.25
CA LEU A 171 9.70 39.45 -6.98
C LEU A 171 10.66 39.78 -5.83
N GLY A 172 11.98 39.65 -6.04
CA GLY A 172 12.99 39.88 -4.99
C GLY A 172 12.91 38.87 -3.84
N ARG A 173 12.32 37.68 -4.06
CA ARG A 173 12.21 36.59 -3.08
C ARG A 173 12.35 35.24 -3.77
N LYS A 174 12.89 34.22 -3.10
CA LYS A 174 13.05 32.89 -3.72
C LYS A 174 11.70 32.22 -4.00
N ILE A 175 11.51 31.82 -5.24
CA ILE A 175 10.49 30.89 -5.73
C ILE A 175 11.22 29.60 -6.14
N GLU A 176 10.85 28.48 -5.56
CA GLU A 176 11.50 27.17 -5.80
C GLU A 176 10.49 26.02 -5.94
N THR A 177 9.19 26.35 -5.99
CA THR A 177 8.11 25.37 -6.04
C THR A 177 7.10 25.67 -7.14
N VAL A 178 6.42 24.65 -7.64
CA VAL A 178 5.48 24.75 -8.76
C VAL A 178 4.10 24.20 -8.43
N LEU A 179 3.08 24.76 -9.07
CA LEU A 179 1.69 24.30 -8.95
C LEU A 179 1.31 23.57 -10.24
N MET A 180 0.84 22.33 -10.11
CA MET A 180 0.40 21.51 -11.24
C MET A 180 -1.12 21.38 -11.22
N VAL A 181 -1.78 21.60 -12.35
CA VAL A 181 -3.22 21.43 -12.53
C VAL A 181 -3.45 20.32 -13.55
N PHE A 182 -3.99 19.20 -13.07
CA PHE A 182 -4.38 18.06 -13.89
C PHE A 182 -5.87 18.14 -14.17
N ASP A 183 -6.21 18.40 -15.42
CA ASP A 183 -7.57 18.34 -15.90
C ASP A 183 -7.92 16.93 -16.34
N MET A 184 -8.78 16.29 -15.57
CA MET A 184 -9.20 14.91 -15.78
C MET A 184 -10.48 14.78 -16.59
N GLU A 185 -11.06 15.89 -17.08
CA GLU A 185 -12.20 15.82 -17.99
C GLU A 185 -11.86 14.95 -19.21
N GLY A 186 -12.74 14.00 -19.53
CA GLY A 186 -12.53 13.06 -20.63
C GLY A 186 -11.59 11.89 -20.32
N LEU A 187 -11.06 11.75 -19.08
CA LEU A 187 -10.32 10.55 -18.66
C LEU A 187 -11.20 9.31 -18.86
N SER A 188 -10.79 8.48 -19.81
CA SER A 188 -11.44 7.25 -20.23
C SER A 188 -10.46 6.07 -20.32
N LEU A 189 -10.97 4.89 -20.67
CA LEU A 189 -10.22 3.63 -20.75
C LEU A 189 -9.00 3.67 -21.68
N LYS A 190 -9.01 4.50 -22.74
CA LYS A 190 -7.84 4.69 -23.63
C LYS A 190 -6.58 5.14 -22.89
N HIS A 191 -6.72 5.87 -21.79
CA HIS A 191 -5.60 6.35 -20.97
C HIS A 191 -5.04 5.27 -20.03
N LEU A 192 -5.76 4.16 -19.85
CA LEU A 192 -5.31 3.03 -19.03
C LEU A 192 -4.51 2.00 -19.84
N TRP A 193 -4.25 2.28 -21.13
CA TRP A 193 -3.37 1.48 -21.96
C TRP A 193 -1.96 1.43 -21.35
N LYS A 194 -1.41 0.22 -21.19
CA LYS A 194 -0.21 -0.04 -20.38
C LYS A 194 1.00 0.84 -20.81
N PRO A 195 1.37 0.94 -22.10
CA PRO A 195 2.43 1.83 -22.53
C PRO A 195 2.24 3.31 -22.17
N ALA A 196 1.00 3.81 -22.20
CA ALA A 196 0.68 5.19 -21.81
C ALA A 196 0.82 5.40 -20.30
N VAL A 197 0.32 4.46 -19.50
CA VAL A 197 0.44 4.48 -18.04
C VAL A 197 1.91 4.47 -17.61
N GLU A 198 2.76 3.68 -18.28
CA GLU A 198 4.19 3.63 -18.01
C GLU A 198 4.90 4.98 -18.20
N VAL A 199 4.48 5.81 -19.16
CA VAL A 199 5.02 7.18 -19.35
C VAL A 199 4.79 8.01 -18.08
N TYR A 200 3.57 7.99 -17.54
CA TYR A 200 3.23 8.73 -16.33
C TYR A 200 3.88 8.14 -15.07
N GLN A 201 3.97 6.82 -14.95
CA GLN A 201 4.69 6.16 -13.86
C GLN A 201 6.17 6.58 -13.83
N GLN A 202 6.84 6.56 -14.98
CA GLN A 202 8.23 6.99 -15.10
C GLN A 202 8.39 8.49 -14.83
N PHE A 203 7.45 9.32 -15.30
CA PHE A 203 7.45 10.75 -15.01
C PHE A 203 7.40 11.04 -13.51
N PHE A 204 6.48 10.42 -12.76
CA PHE A 204 6.42 10.61 -11.31
C PHE A 204 7.66 10.07 -10.60
N ALA A 205 8.19 8.91 -11.02
CA ALA A 205 9.44 8.39 -10.48
C ALA A 205 10.63 9.36 -10.67
N ILE A 206 10.73 9.98 -11.86
CA ILE A 206 11.75 10.98 -12.17
C ILE A 206 11.57 12.23 -11.31
N MET A 207 10.33 12.70 -11.13
CA MET A 207 10.04 13.84 -10.25
C MET A 207 10.50 13.58 -8.81
N GLU A 208 10.18 12.42 -8.24
CA GLU A 208 10.57 12.08 -6.86
C GLU A 208 12.09 11.96 -6.72
N ALA A 209 12.77 11.36 -7.70
CA ALA A 209 14.20 11.10 -7.63
C ALA A 209 15.07 12.34 -7.93
N ASN A 210 14.64 13.21 -8.84
CA ASN A 210 15.49 14.27 -9.40
C ASN A 210 14.99 15.70 -9.13
N TYR A 211 13.72 15.84 -8.77
CA TYR A 211 13.09 17.13 -8.49
C TYR A 211 12.46 17.14 -7.09
N PRO A 212 13.17 16.68 -6.04
CA PRO A 212 12.60 16.62 -4.70
C PRO A 212 12.27 18.03 -4.22
N GLU A 213 11.21 18.13 -3.41
CA GLU A 213 10.78 19.37 -2.78
C GLU A 213 10.43 20.52 -3.75
N THR A 214 10.15 20.21 -5.02
CA THR A 214 9.75 21.21 -6.03
C THR A 214 8.23 21.33 -6.20
N LEU A 215 7.44 20.32 -5.82
CA LEU A 215 5.98 20.40 -5.92
C LEU A 215 5.40 21.23 -4.76
N LYS A 216 4.59 22.25 -5.08
CA LYS A 216 3.76 22.99 -4.11
C LYS A 216 2.42 22.29 -3.90
N ASN A 217 1.63 22.18 -4.97
CA ASN A 217 0.36 21.48 -5.00
C ASN A 217 0.14 20.82 -6.36
N LEU A 218 -0.48 19.64 -6.34
CA LEU A 218 -1.02 19.00 -7.55
C LEU A 218 -2.54 19.02 -7.43
N ILE A 219 -3.18 19.91 -8.18
CA ILE A 219 -4.62 20.14 -8.17
C ILE A 219 -5.27 19.31 -9.27
N ILE A 220 -6.25 18.50 -8.92
CA ILE A 220 -7.01 17.67 -9.85
C ILE A 220 -8.41 18.29 -10.01
N VAL A 221 -8.77 18.62 -11.23
CA VAL A 221 -10.10 19.14 -11.60
C VAL A 221 -10.84 18.17 -12.51
N ARG A 222 -12.17 18.22 -12.48
CA ARG A 222 -13.05 17.42 -13.34
C ARG A 222 -12.77 15.90 -13.31
N ALA A 223 -12.35 15.36 -12.16
CA ALA A 223 -12.06 13.94 -11.97
C ALA A 223 -13.31 13.06 -12.18
N PRO A 224 -13.32 12.15 -13.17
CA PRO A 224 -14.45 11.24 -13.40
C PRO A 224 -14.39 10.03 -12.47
N LYS A 225 -15.44 9.19 -12.49
CA LYS A 225 -15.51 7.94 -11.69
C LYS A 225 -14.36 6.97 -11.96
N LEU A 226 -13.69 7.07 -13.10
CA LEU A 226 -12.52 6.25 -13.47
C LEU A 226 -11.22 6.72 -12.78
N PHE A 227 -11.19 7.95 -12.26
CA PHE A 227 -10.00 8.54 -11.63
C PHE A 227 -9.36 7.67 -10.54
N PRO A 228 -10.11 7.05 -9.60
CA PRO A 228 -9.51 6.23 -8.55
C PRO A 228 -8.70 5.05 -9.10
N VAL A 229 -9.10 4.47 -10.23
CA VAL A 229 -8.37 3.39 -10.91
C VAL A 229 -7.09 3.94 -11.53
N ALA A 230 -7.20 5.01 -12.32
CA ALA A 230 -6.04 5.67 -12.93
C ALA A 230 -5.01 6.12 -11.88
N PHE A 231 -5.47 6.70 -10.78
CA PHE A 231 -4.62 7.13 -9.68
C PHE A 231 -3.91 5.95 -9.02
N ASN A 232 -4.55 4.78 -8.90
CA ASN A 232 -3.92 3.60 -8.29
C ASN A 232 -2.69 3.15 -9.07
N LEU A 233 -2.72 3.26 -10.40
CA LEU A 233 -1.64 2.85 -11.28
C LEU A 233 -0.37 3.69 -11.12
N VAL A 234 -0.50 4.95 -10.71
CA VAL A 234 0.64 5.88 -10.56
C VAL A 234 0.97 6.18 -9.10
N LYS A 235 0.06 5.89 -8.16
CA LYS A 235 0.20 6.24 -6.74
C LYS A 235 1.50 5.72 -6.15
N SER A 236 1.90 4.47 -6.43
CA SER A 236 3.12 3.84 -5.88
C SER A 236 4.41 4.58 -6.26
N PHE A 237 4.39 5.38 -7.32
CA PHE A 237 5.52 6.17 -7.82
C PHE A 237 5.59 7.58 -7.23
N MET A 238 4.68 7.92 -6.31
CA MET A 238 4.67 9.19 -5.59
C MET A 238 5.03 8.95 -4.12
N SER A 239 5.86 9.82 -3.54
CA SER A 239 6.18 9.81 -2.12
C SER A 239 4.96 10.18 -1.27
N GLU A 240 5.01 9.88 0.03
CA GLU A 240 3.93 10.29 0.93
C GLU A 240 3.77 11.82 0.96
N GLU A 241 4.88 12.55 0.86
CA GLU A 241 4.88 14.01 0.80
C GLU A 241 4.17 14.54 -0.46
N THR A 242 4.51 14.03 -1.65
CA THR A 242 3.81 14.39 -2.89
C THR A 242 2.33 14.07 -2.80
N ARG A 243 1.96 12.88 -2.32
CA ARG A 243 0.55 12.50 -2.12
C ARG A 243 -0.18 13.42 -1.15
N ARG A 244 0.50 13.93 -0.12
CA ARG A 244 -0.07 14.90 0.83
C ARG A 244 -0.34 16.26 0.19
N LYS A 245 0.34 16.61 -0.91
CA LYS A 245 0.21 17.88 -1.65
C LYS A 245 -0.87 17.82 -2.76
N ILE A 246 -1.46 16.64 -3.01
CA ILE A 246 -2.57 16.46 -3.96
C ILE A 246 -3.87 17.04 -3.40
N VAL A 247 -4.56 17.84 -4.21
CA VAL A 247 -5.86 18.46 -3.90
C VAL A 247 -6.85 18.10 -5.00
N ILE A 248 -7.93 17.39 -4.67
CA ILE A 248 -8.97 17.02 -5.63
C ILE A 248 -10.17 17.95 -5.44
N LEU A 249 -10.47 18.74 -6.46
CA LEU A 249 -11.59 19.69 -6.43
C LEU A 249 -12.89 19.00 -6.87
N GLY A 250 -13.99 19.34 -6.19
CA GLY A 250 -15.33 18.80 -6.47
C GLY A 250 -16.07 19.53 -7.59
N GLY A 251 -17.40 19.41 -7.63
CA GLY A 251 -18.22 20.04 -8.67
C GLY A 251 -18.10 21.58 -8.74
N ASN A 252 -17.69 22.23 -7.66
CA ASN A 252 -17.44 23.67 -7.57
C ASN A 252 -16.00 24.08 -7.93
N TRP A 253 -15.27 23.24 -8.67
CA TRP A 253 -13.85 23.46 -8.99
C TRP A 253 -13.55 24.82 -9.64
N LYS A 254 -14.44 25.36 -10.49
CA LYS A 254 -14.27 26.71 -11.09
C LYS A 254 -14.29 27.84 -10.07
N GLN A 255 -14.90 27.64 -8.90
CA GLN A 255 -14.91 28.62 -7.79
C GLN A 255 -13.76 28.35 -6.79
N GLU A 256 -13.29 27.10 -6.72
CA GLU A 256 -12.22 26.67 -5.82
C GLU A 256 -10.83 26.95 -6.39
N LEU A 257 -10.61 26.72 -7.69
CA LEU A 257 -9.32 26.89 -8.34
C LEU A 257 -8.80 28.35 -8.28
N PRO A 258 -9.65 29.39 -8.43
CA PRO A 258 -9.25 30.78 -8.20
C PRO A 258 -8.77 31.10 -6.78
N LYS A 259 -8.97 30.20 -5.80
CA LYS A 259 -8.39 30.35 -4.44
C LYS A 259 -6.89 30.05 -4.40
N PHE A 260 -6.37 29.40 -5.44
CA PHE A 260 -4.95 29.06 -5.59
C PHE A 260 -4.25 29.99 -6.57
N ILE A 261 -4.93 30.38 -7.66
CA ILE A 261 -4.36 31.17 -8.76
C ILE A 261 -5.22 32.43 -8.93
N SER A 262 -4.59 33.59 -9.12
CA SER A 262 -5.38 34.82 -9.33
C SER A 262 -6.18 34.74 -10.64
N PRO A 263 -7.39 35.31 -10.71
CA PRO A 263 -8.23 35.22 -11.91
C PRO A 263 -7.52 35.72 -13.18
N ASP A 264 -6.73 36.79 -13.10
CA ASP A 264 -5.99 37.36 -14.24
C ASP A 264 -4.84 36.48 -14.75
N GLN A 265 -4.38 35.52 -13.94
CA GLN A 265 -3.35 34.54 -14.31
C GLN A 265 -3.94 33.17 -14.70
N LEU A 266 -5.23 32.97 -14.48
CA LEU A 266 -5.94 31.71 -14.73
C LEU A 266 -6.76 31.82 -16.03
N PRO A 267 -6.64 30.88 -16.98
CA PRO A 267 -7.46 30.91 -18.19
C PRO A 267 -8.96 30.92 -17.89
N VAL A 268 -9.75 31.61 -18.72
CA VAL A 268 -11.23 31.65 -18.61
C VAL A 268 -11.82 30.23 -18.61
N GLU A 269 -11.27 29.32 -19.42
CA GLU A 269 -11.65 27.89 -19.44
C GLU A 269 -11.66 27.27 -18.02
N PHE A 270 -10.70 27.67 -17.18
CA PHE A 270 -10.51 27.16 -15.82
C PHE A 270 -11.15 28.03 -14.73
N GLY A 271 -11.95 29.03 -15.09
CA GLY A 271 -12.68 29.89 -14.16
C GLY A 271 -11.99 31.21 -13.79
N GLY A 272 -10.94 31.60 -14.53
CA GLY A 272 -10.31 32.91 -14.40
C GLY A 272 -10.76 33.92 -15.46
N THR A 273 -9.90 34.86 -15.78
CA THR A 273 -10.11 35.95 -16.74
C THR A 273 -8.99 36.05 -17.78
N ALA A 274 -7.98 35.19 -17.74
CA ALA A 274 -6.90 35.21 -18.72
C ALA A 274 -7.36 34.65 -20.07
N THR A 275 -6.98 35.33 -21.15
CA THR A 275 -7.22 34.92 -22.54
C THR A 275 -5.93 35.05 -23.35
N ASP A 276 -5.91 34.47 -24.55
CA ASP A 276 -4.93 34.85 -25.57
C ASP A 276 -5.14 36.31 -26.04
N PRO A 277 -4.17 36.89 -26.77
CA PRO A 277 -4.30 38.23 -27.33
C PRO A 277 -5.51 38.42 -28.27
N ASP A 278 -6.00 37.34 -28.88
CA ASP A 278 -7.19 37.32 -29.74
C ASP A 278 -8.50 37.14 -28.96
N GLY A 279 -8.43 37.07 -27.62
CA GLY A 279 -9.58 36.84 -26.75
C GLY A 279 -9.94 35.36 -26.53
N ASN A 280 -9.13 34.40 -27.03
CA ASN A 280 -9.45 32.98 -26.85
C ASN A 280 -9.39 32.56 -25.36
N PRO A 281 -10.48 32.01 -24.80
CA PRO A 281 -10.58 31.66 -23.38
C PRO A 281 -9.70 30.47 -22.95
N LYS A 282 -9.15 29.73 -23.91
CA LYS A 282 -8.33 28.53 -23.67
C LYS A 282 -6.84 28.81 -23.52
N CYS A 283 -6.37 30.01 -23.87
CA CYS A 283 -4.94 30.35 -23.87
C CYS A 283 -4.09 29.36 -24.69
N LEU A 284 -4.51 29.09 -25.94
CA LEU A 284 -3.86 28.17 -26.87
C LEU A 284 -2.41 28.55 -27.21
N THR A 285 -2.02 29.82 -27.05
CA THR A 285 -0.61 30.22 -27.21
C THR A 285 0.31 29.61 -26.15
N LYS A 286 -0.26 29.13 -25.03
CA LYS A 286 0.47 28.62 -23.86
C LYS A 286 0.11 27.18 -23.50
N ILE A 287 -1.13 26.76 -23.72
CA ILE A 287 -1.66 25.44 -23.34
C ILE A 287 -2.06 24.68 -24.59
N ASN A 288 -1.45 23.51 -24.79
CA ASN A 288 -1.90 22.56 -25.79
C ASN A 288 -3.04 21.70 -25.21
N TYR A 289 -4.13 21.53 -25.95
CA TYR A 289 -5.29 20.74 -25.51
C TYR A 289 -5.32 19.33 -26.13
N GLY A 290 -4.21 18.87 -26.71
CA GLY A 290 -4.10 17.58 -27.36
C GLY A 290 -4.92 17.49 -28.65
N GLY A 291 -5.41 16.30 -28.94
CA GLY A 291 -6.16 15.98 -30.16
C GLY A 291 -5.75 14.61 -30.71
N GLU A 292 -6.56 14.10 -31.64
CA GLU A 292 -6.23 12.87 -32.37
C GLU A 292 -5.01 13.10 -33.27
N VAL A 293 -4.01 12.23 -33.16
CA VAL A 293 -2.80 12.33 -33.98
C VAL A 293 -3.12 11.80 -35.38
N PRO A 294 -2.88 12.58 -36.46
CA PRO A 294 -3.09 12.09 -37.81
C PRO A 294 -2.24 10.86 -38.10
N LYS A 295 -2.84 9.83 -38.69
CA LYS A 295 -2.15 8.57 -39.06
C LYS A 295 -0.92 8.78 -39.94
N SER A 296 -0.83 9.90 -40.66
CA SER A 296 0.36 10.28 -41.44
C SER A 296 1.63 10.47 -40.60
N TYR A 297 1.50 10.73 -39.30
CA TYR A 297 2.64 10.81 -38.37
C TYR A 297 3.07 9.44 -37.83
N TYR A 298 2.35 8.35 -38.09
CA TYR A 298 2.63 7.06 -37.46
C TYR A 298 3.91 6.47 -38.09
N GLN A 299 4.91 6.21 -37.25
CA GLN A 299 6.18 5.59 -37.67
C GLN A 299 6.12 4.06 -37.54
N HIS A 300 5.24 3.57 -36.67
CA HIS A 300 5.04 2.16 -36.39
C HIS A 300 3.55 1.83 -36.31
N ASN A 301 3.20 0.58 -36.59
CA ASN A 301 1.82 0.07 -36.46
C ASN A 301 1.54 -0.53 -35.08
N GLN A 302 2.59 -0.73 -34.26
CA GLN A 302 2.48 -1.36 -32.95
C GLN A 302 3.63 -0.93 -32.01
N VAL A 303 3.37 -1.00 -30.71
CA VAL A 303 4.39 -0.92 -29.66
C VAL A 303 4.71 -2.35 -29.24
N ARG A 304 6.00 -2.71 -29.12
CA ARG A 304 6.40 -4.05 -28.64
C ARG A 304 5.95 -4.25 -27.19
N VAL A 305 5.19 -5.31 -26.94
CA VAL A 305 4.73 -5.69 -25.59
C VAL A 305 5.09 -7.16 -25.32
N GLN A 306 5.39 -7.47 -24.07
CA GLN A 306 5.58 -8.85 -23.60
C GLN A 306 4.28 -9.36 -22.96
N TYR A 307 3.93 -10.61 -23.24
CA TYR A 307 2.71 -11.25 -22.72
C TYR A 307 3.05 -12.17 -21.55
N GLU A 308 2.16 -12.20 -20.56
CA GLU A 308 2.32 -13.03 -19.35
C GLU A 308 2.00 -14.49 -19.61
N HIS A 309 1.05 -14.75 -20.50
CA HIS A 309 0.55 -16.08 -20.79
C HIS A 309 0.63 -16.40 -22.27
N THR A 310 0.70 -17.69 -22.55
CA THR A 310 0.70 -18.24 -23.89
C THR A 310 -0.02 -19.57 -23.86
N ALA A 311 -1.03 -19.73 -24.69
CA ALA A 311 -1.86 -20.93 -24.72
C ALA A 311 -2.18 -21.37 -26.14
N THR A 312 -2.34 -22.68 -26.34
CA THR A 312 -2.72 -23.25 -27.63
C THR A 312 -4.21 -23.54 -27.67
N VAL A 313 -4.94 -22.89 -28.57
CA VAL A 313 -6.37 -23.07 -28.83
C VAL A 313 -6.56 -23.98 -30.03
N GLY A 314 -7.02 -25.21 -29.79
CA GLY A 314 -7.32 -26.18 -30.86
C GLY A 314 -8.38 -25.67 -31.84
N ARG A 315 -8.41 -26.22 -33.06
CA ARG A 315 -9.42 -25.88 -34.08
C ARG A 315 -10.83 -26.12 -33.55
N GLY A 316 -11.72 -25.16 -33.74
CA GLY A 316 -13.11 -25.22 -33.26
C GLY A 316 -13.24 -25.23 -31.74
N SER A 317 -12.15 -25.02 -31.01
CA SER A 317 -12.12 -24.94 -29.55
C SER A 317 -11.98 -23.49 -29.11
N SER A 318 -12.14 -23.28 -27.79
CA SER A 318 -11.99 -21.98 -27.18
C SER A 318 -11.21 -22.09 -25.87
N LEU A 319 -10.41 -21.07 -25.59
CA LEU A 319 -9.79 -20.80 -24.29
C LEU A 319 -10.67 -19.83 -23.51
N GLN A 320 -10.76 -20.00 -22.20
CA GLN A 320 -11.49 -19.10 -21.32
C GLN A 320 -10.60 -18.72 -20.14
N VAL A 321 -10.53 -17.42 -19.85
CA VAL A 321 -9.86 -16.86 -18.67
C VAL A 321 -10.95 -16.30 -17.76
N GLU A 322 -11.07 -16.85 -16.56
CA GLU A 322 -12.12 -16.49 -15.62
C GLU A 322 -11.57 -15.63 -14.49
N LEU A 323 -12.17 -14.45 -14.28
CA LEU A 323 -11.77 -13.50 -13.25
C LEU A 323 -12.96 -13.19 -12.35
N GLU A 324 -12.82 -13.54 -11.08
CA GLU A 324 -13.85 -13.30 -10.08
C GLU A 324 -13.73 -11.87 -9.53
N ILE A 325 -14.75 -11.06 -9.82
CA ILE A 325 -14.83 -9.67 -9.40
C ILE A 325 -15.82 -9.57 -8.26
N LEU A 326 -15.31 -9.30 -7.05
CA LEU A 326 -16.12 -9.12 -5.85
C LEU A 326 -16.59 -7.68 -5.67
N PHE A 327 -15.83 -6.72 -6.20
CA PHE A 327 -16.08 -5.28 -6.00
C PHE A 327 -16.30 -4.59 -7.35
N PRO A 328 -17.53 -4.14 -7.65
CA PRO A 328 -17.80 -3.33 -8.84
C PRO A 328 -16.96 -2.05 -8.87
N GLY A 329 -16.58 -1.62 -10.07
CA GLY A 329 -15.81 -0.40 -10.30
C GLY A 329 -14.31 -0.60 -10.56
N CYS A 330 -13.81 -1.84 -10.53
CA CYS A 330 -12.50 -2.16 -11.09
C CYS A 330 -12.53 -2.16 -12.63
N VAL A 331 -11.36 -2.06 -13.25
CA VAL A 331 -11.22 -2.15 -14.71
C VAL A 331 -10.53 -3.45 -15.06
N LEU A 332 -11.17 -4.25 -15.91
CA LEU A 332 -10.55 -5.38 -16.57
C LEU A 332 -9.79 -4.86 -17.79
N ARG A 333 -8.50 -5.17 -17.90
CA ARG A 333 -7.65 -4.82 -19.04
C ARG A 333 -7.07 -6.09 -19.64
N TRP A 334 -7.04 -6.17 -20.96
CA TRP A 334 -6.40 -7.27 -21.69
C TRP A 334 -5.58 -6.78 -22.86
N GLN A 335 -4.62 -7.60 -23.25
CA GLN A 335 -3.92 -7.50 -24.52
C GLN A 335 -3.58 -8.89 -25.02
N PHE A 336 -3.68 -9.15 -26.31
CA PHE A 336 -3.35 -10.44 -26.90
C PHE A 336 -2.89 -10.34 -28.35
N GLU A 337 -2.13 -11.34 -28.78
CA GLU A 337 -1.82 -11.64 -30.17
C GLU A 337 -2.06 -13.12 -30.45
N SER A 338 -2.24 -13.47 -31.72
CA SER A 338 -2.46 -14.86 -32.13
C SER A 338 -1.74 -15.20 -33.42
N ASP A 339 -1.20 -16.41 -33.54
CA ASP A 339 -0.46 -16.81 -34.73
C ASP A 339 -1.38 -17.10 -35.94
N GLY A 340 -0.98 -16.61 -37.11
CA GLY A 340 -1.28 -17.16 -38.44
C GLY A 340 -2.70 -16.99 -39.03
N ALA A 341 -3.70 -16.53 -38.26
CA ALA A 341 -5.02 -16.12 -38.77
C ALA A 341 -5.85 -15.50 -37.64
N ASP A 342 -7.02 -14.95 -37.97
CA ASP A 342 -7.92 -14.28 -37.04
C ASP A 342 -8.40 -15.20 -35.90
N ILE A 343 -8.64 -14.59 -34.74
CA ILE A 343 -9.15 -15.23 -33.52
C ILE A 343 -10.44 -14.54 -33.09
N GLY A 344 -11.40 -15.31 -32.59
CA GLY A 344 -12.57 -14.77 -31.93
C GLY A 344 -12.22 -14.31 -30.53
N PHE A 345 -12.71 -13.15 -30.11
CA PHE A 345 -12.56 -12.70 -28.73
C PHE A 345 -13.84 -12.03 -28.24
N GLY A 346 -14.24 -12.34 -27.02
CA GLY A 346 -15.38 -11.72 -26.34
C GLY A 346 -15.28 -11.84 -24.83
N VAL A 347 -16.07 -11.05 -24.10
CA VAL A 347 -16.12 -11.05 -22.63
C VAL A 347 -17.54 -11.31 -22.16
N PHE A 348 -17.69 -12.26 -21.23
CA PHE A 348 -18.97 -12.70 -20.70
C PHE A 348 -18.99 -12.58 -19.18
N LEU A 349 -20.17 -12.58 -18.57
CA LEU A 349 -20.38 -12.53 -17.13
C LEU A 349 -21.26 -13.70 -16.69
N LYS A 350 -20.82 -14.44 -15.68
CA LYS A 350 -21.61 -15.50 -15.02
C LYS A 350 -21.74 -15.25 -13.52
N THR A 351 -22.83 -15.72 -12.92
CA THR A 351 -23.23 -15.39 -11.54
C THR A 351 -22.36 -16.06 -10.47
N ARG A 352 -21.74 -17.21 -10.76
CA ARG A 352 -20.90 -17.98 -9.81
C ARG A 352 -19.79 -18.75 -10.54
N LYS A 353 -18.67 -19.03 -9.87
CA LYS A 353 -17.68 -20.03 -10.34
C LYS A 353 -18.34 -21.42 -10.37
N GLY A 354 -18.14 -22.14 -11.46
CA GLY A 354 -18.80 -23.42 -11.75
C GLY A 354 -18.32 -24.02 -13.07
N GLU A 355 -18.93 -25.12 -13.52
CA GLU A 355 -18.60 -25.77 -14.80
C GLU A 355 -18.66 -24.79 -15.99
N ARG A 356 -17.93 -25.13 -17.06
CA ARG A 356 -17.83 -24.31 -18.28
C ARG A 356 -19.22 -24.11 -18.89
N GLN A 357 -19.75 -22.90 -18.79
CA GLN A 357 -21.04 -22.53 -19.38
C GLN A 357 -20.93 -22.28 -20.88
N ARG A 358 -22.01 -22.56 -21.60
CA ARG A 358 -22.11 -22.20 -23.03
C ARG A 358 -22.32 -20.68 -23.13
N VAL A 359 -21.89 -20.07 -24.24
CA VAL A 359 -22.02 -18.60 -24.43
C VAL A 359 -23.46 -18.11 -24.29
N GLY A 360 -24.46 -18.87 -24.76
CA GLY A 360 -25.87 -18.50 -24.61
C GLY A 360 -26.42 -18.55 -23.17
N GLU A 361 -25.66 -19.08 -22.21
CA GLU A 361 -26.04 -19.16 -20.79
C GLU A 361 -25.38 -18.04 -19.95
N MET A 362 -24.43 -17.31 -20.54
CA MET A 362 -23.70 -16.23 -19.88
C MET A 362 -24.23 -14.87 -20.35
N ALA A 363 -24.21 -13.87 -19.48
CA ALA A 363 -24.53 -12.50 -19.88
C ALA A 363 -23.37 -11.94 -20.72
N GLU A 364 -23.68 -11.47 -21.93
CA GLU A 364 -22.67 -10.87 -22.81
C GLU A 364 -22.28 -9.47 -22.29
N VAL A 365 -20.98 -9.25 -22.10
CA VAL A 365 -20.41 -7.96 -21.68
C VAL A 365 -19.73 -7.27 -22.86
N LEU A 366 -18.96 -8.04 -23.63
CA LEU A 366 -18.38 -7.66 -24.89
C LEU A 366 -18.68 -8.78 -25.90
N PRO A 367 -19.45 -8.50 -26.98
CA PRO A 367 -19.76 -9.50 -28.00
C PRO A 367 -18.51 -10.16 -28.56
N SER A 368 -18.63 -11.45 -28.89
CA SER A 368 -17.51 -12.13 -29.53
C SER A 368 -17.35 -11.63 -30.97
N GLU A 369 -16.24 -10.96 -31.26
CA GLU A 369 -15.91 -10.47 -32.59
C GLU A 369 -14.67 -11.19 -33.15
N ARG A 370 -14.47 -11.07 -34.46
CA ARG A 370 -13.33 -11.64 -35.19
C ARG A 370 -12.22 -10.60 -35.27
N TYR A 371 -11.07 -10.92 -34.69
CA TYR A 371 -9.92 -10.01 -34.63
C TYR A 371 -8.72 -10.55 -35.42
N ASN A 372 -8.08 -9.67 -36.18
CA ASN A 372 -6.83 -9.96 -36.88
C ASN A 372 -5.63 -9.67 -35.97
N ALA A 373 -5.48 -10.49 -34.93
CA ALA A 373 -4.48 -10.31 -33.89
C ALA A 373 -3.08 -10.86 -34.27
N HIS A 374 -2.84 -11.23 -35.53
CA HIS A 374 -1.56 -11.76 -36.01
C HIS A 374 -0.64 -10.69 -36.63
N LEU A 375 -1.22 -9.59 -37.10
CA LEU A 375 -0.48 -8.45 -37.67
C LEU A 375 -0.27 -7.35 -36.65
N VAL A 376 -1.29 -7.11 -35.82
CA VAL A 376 -1.29 -6.10 -34.77
C VAL A 376 -1.92 -6.73 -33.52
N PRO A 377 -1.25 -6.69 -32.37
CA PRO A 377 -1.84 -7.10 -31.10
C PRO A 377 -3.12 -6.33 -30.81
N GLU A 378 -4.12 -7.05 -30.29
CA GLU A 378 -5.37 -6.47 -29.85
C GLU A 378 -5.27 -6.12 -28.37
N ASP A 379 -5.78 -4.96 -27.99
CA ASP A 379 -5.90 -4.55 -26.60
C ASP A 379 -7.27 -3.98 -26.32
N GLY A 380 -7.72 -4.14 -25.08
CA GLY A 380 -8.99 -3.61 -24.65
C GLY A 380 -9.08 -3.50 -23.14
N SER A 381 -10.09 -2.78 -22.71
CA SER A 381 -10.46 -2.74 -21.31
C SER A 381 -11.94 -2.47 -21.16
N LEU A 382 -12.50 -2.86 -20.02
CA LEU A 382 -13.87 -2.56 -19.64
C LEU A 382 -13.96 -2.30 -18.14
N THR A 383 -14.93 -1.51 -17.72
CA THR A 383 -15.23 -1.33 -16.30
C THR A 383 -16.17 -2.45 -15.84
N CYS A 384 -15.79 -3.16 -14.79
CA CYS A 384 -16.62 -4.21 -14.20
C CYS A 384 -17.74 -3.57 -13.38
N LEU A 385 -18.92 -3.41 -13.98
CA LEU A 385 -20.06 -2.74 -13.34
C LEU A 385 -20.81 -3.63 -12.35
N GLN A 386 -20.60 -4.95 -12.42
CA GLN A 386 -21.29 -5.92 -11.59
C GLN A 386 -20.28 -6.85 -10.94
N ALA A 387 -20.62 -7.36 -9.75
CA ALA A 387 -19.88 -8.45 -9.14
C ALA A 387 -20.25 -9.76 -9.85
N GLY A 388 -19.28 -10.66 -10.00
CA GLY A 388 -19.46 -11.93 -10.70
C GLY A 388 -18.18 -12.39 -11.37
N VAL A 389 -18.28 -13.46 -12.16
CA VAL A 389 -17.12 -14.04 -12.84
C VAL A 389 -17.11 -13.56 -14.29
N TYR A 390 -16.14 -12.72 -14.63
CA TYR A 390 -15.89 -12.26 -15.99
C TYR A 390 -15.08 -13.32 -16.73
N VAL A 391 -15.57 -13.75 -17.89
CA VAL A 391 -14.98 -14.81 -18.71
C VAL A 391 -14.49 -14.18 -20.02
N LEU A 392 -13.18 -14.06 -20.19
CA LEU A 392 -12.58 -13.65 -21.46
C LEU A 392 -12.39 -14.90 -22.31
N ARG A 393 -13.07 -14.97 -23.45
CA ARG A 393 -13.08 -16.15 -24.31
C ARG A 393 -12.32 -15.88 -25.60
N PHE A 394 -11.30 -16.69 -25.87
CA PHE A 394 -10.61 -16.74 -27.16
C PHE A 394 -11.13 -17.93 -27.96
N ASP A 395 -11.64 -17.71 -29.16
CA ASP A 395 -12.37 -18.70 -29.96
C ASP A 395 -11.68 -18.96 -31.31
N ASN A 396 -11.22 -20.19 -31.53
CA ASN A 396 -10.53 -20.57 -32.78
C ASN A 396 -11.51 -21.26 -33.75
N THR A 397 -12.61 -20.58 -34.05
CA THR A 397 -13.61 -21.03 -35.04
C THR A 397 -13.30 -20.56 -36.46
N TYR A 398 -12.33 -19.65 -36.61
CA TYR A 398 -11.98 -19.04 -37.90
C TYR A 398 -10.75 -19.66 -38.58
N SER A 399 -10.02 -20.58 -37.92
CA SER A 399 -8.93 -21.31 -38.58
C SER A 399 -9.45 -22.51 -39.39
N LEU A 400 -9.02 -22.60 -40.65
CA LEU A 400 -9.44 -23.65 -41.57
C LEU A 400 -8.81 -25.02 -41.23
N VAL A 401 -7.60 -25.07 -40.67
CA VAL A 401 -6.85 -26.34 -40.53
C VAL A 401 -5.99 -26.51 -39.27
N HIS A 402 -5.65 -25.49 -38.48
CA HIS A 402 -4.62 -25.61 -37.43
C HIS A 402 -5.01 -25.05 -36.05
N ALA A 403 -4.40 -25.60 -34.99
CA ALA A 403 -4.44 -25.01 -33.65
C ALA A 403 -3.69 -23.67 -33.64
N LYS A 404 -4.13 -22.74 -32.79
CA LYS A 404 -3.57 -21.39 -32.69
C LYS A 404 -2.87 -21.18 -31.38
N LYS A 405 -1.69 -20.59 -31.42
CA LYS A 405 -1.05 -20.04 -30.23
C LYS A 405 -1.61 -18.63 -30.00
N VAL A 406 -2.09 -18.37 -28.79
CA VAL A 406 -2.57 -17.05 -28.34
C VAL A 406 -1.70 -16.63 -27.18
N SER A 407 -0.98 -15.53 -27.35
CA SER A 407 -0.19 -14.90 -26.28
C SER A 407 -1.03 -13.76 -25.71
N TYR A 408 -1.23 -13.70 -24.41
CA TYR A 408 -2.12 -12.73 -23.80
C TYR A 408 -1.69 -12.32 -22.38
N THR A 409 -2.16 -11.14 -21.96
CA THR A 409 -2.06 -10.61 -20.60
C THR A 409 -3.45 -10.12 -20.20
N VAL A 410 -3.90 -10.48 -19.00
CA VAL A 410 -5.16 -9.96 -18.44
C VAL A 410 -4.91 -9.46 -17.02
N GLU A 411 -5.28 -8.22 -16.74
CA GLU A 411 -5.05 -7.57 -15.46
C GLU A 411 -6.36 -6.99 -14.92
N VAL A 412 -6.56 -7.11 -13.61
CA VAL A 412 -7.65 -6.42 -12.90
C VAL A 412 -7.08 -5.19 -12.20
N LEU A 413 -7.49 -4.02 -12.66
CA LEU A 413 -7.06 -2.73 -12.12
C LEU A 413 -8.05 -2.26 -11.06
N LEU A 414 -7.63 -2.31 -9.80
CA LEU A 414 -8.47 -1.93 -8.66
C LEU A 414 -8.50 -0.41 -8.47
N PRO A 415 -9.64 0.17 -8.05
CA PRO A 415 -9.70 1.57 -7.65
C PRO A 415 -8.91 1.80 -6.37
N THR A 416 -8.29 2.98 -6.23
CA THR A 416 -7.82 3.45 -4.92
C THR A 416 -9.00 3.62 -3.98
N GLY A 417 -8.83 3.23 -2.70
CA GLY A 417 -9.73 3.68 -1.64
C GLY A 417 -9.85 5.21 -1.63
N PRO A 418 -11.01 5.77 -1.24
CA PRO A 418 -11.38 7.16 -1.52
C PRO A 418 -10.32 8.17 -0.99
N PRO A 419 -9.89 9.13 -1.82
CA PRO A 419 -8.91 10.15 -1.42
C PRO A 419 -9.50 11.16 -0.42
N ARG A 420 -8.70 11.51 0.60
CA ARG A 420 -9.05 12.48 1.66
C ARG A 420 -9.15 13.91 1.10
N ARG A 421 -10.31 14.56 1.23
CA ARG A 421 -10.42 16.04 1.11
C ARG A 421 -9.63 16.70 2.25
N LYS A 422 -8.71 17.62 1.94
CA LYS A 422 -7.98 18.42 2.94
C LYS A 422 -8.46 19.87 2.94
N SER A 423 -8.95 20.33 4.09
CA SER A 423 -9.17 21.75 4.41
C SER A 423 -7.89 22.40 4.96
N ARG A 424 -7.58 23.62 4.50
CA ARG A 424 -6.43 24.50 4.82
C ARG A 424 -6.17 24.71 6.32
N VAL A 425 -4.89 24.74 6.74
CA VAL A 425 -4.41 25.52 7.91
C VAL A 425 -3.03 26.15 7.61
N SER A 426 -2.87 27.39 8.05
CA SER A 426 -1.82 28.38 7.79
C SER A 426 -0.50 28.19 8.57
N ARG A 427 0.63 28.59 7.96
CA ARG A 427 1.97 28.78 8.55
C ARG A 427 2.01 29.95 9.57
N ARG A 428 2.78 29.79 10.65
CA ARG A 428 3.54 30.90 11.29
C ARG A 428 4.94 30.44 11.73
N GLN A 429 5.91 31.32 11.44
CA GLN A 429 7.36 31.25 11.69
C GLN A 429 7.71 31.60 13.14
N ASN A 430 8.89 31.20 13.62
CA ASN A 430 9.61 31.88 14.70
C ASN A 430 11.12 31.68 14.55
N HIS A 431 11.86 32.75 14.85
CA HIS A 431 13.33 32.91 14.79
C HIS A 431 13.81 33.49 16.16
N PRO A 432 15.14 33.64 16.46
CA PRO A 432 15.92 32.64 17.21
C PRO A 432 16.83 33.17 18.36
N ARG A 433 17.64 32.27 18.95
CA ARG A 433 18.90 32.42 19.76
C ARG A 433 18.72 32.72 21.27
N LEU A 434 19.54 32.19 22.20
CA LEU A 434 21.01 32.22 22.28
C LEU A 434 21.65 30.98 22.96
N ASN A 435 22.88 30.70 22.51
CA ASN A 435 23.86 29.74 23.05
C ASN A 435 24.58 30.29 24.28
N GLU A 436 25.13 29.39 25.11
CA GLU A 436 26.51 29.45 25.60
C GLU A 436 27.01 28.02 25.93
N ASP A 437 28.25 27.76 25.50
CA ASP A 437 29.10 26.55 25.53
C ASP A 437 30.53 27.11 25.80
N PRO A 438 31.64 26.33 25.96
CA PRO A 438 31.81 24.91 26.32
C PRO A 438 33.02 24.69 27.30
N ALA A 439 33.39 23.44 27.64
CA ALA A 439 34.74 22.86 27.43
C ALA A 439 35.10 21.61 28.27
N ALA A 440 35.57 20.58 27.54
CA ALA A 440 36.75 19.73 27.76
C ALA A 440 36.78 18.61 28.85
N SER A 441 37.74 17.70 28.64
CA SER A 441 37.64 16.25 28.81
C SER A 441 38.77 15.61 29.67
N ALA A 442 38.38 14.58 30.46
CA ALA A 442 39.14 13.38 30.93
C ALA A 442 40.26 13.53 32.01
N PRO A 443 40.72 12.45 32.72
CA PRO A 443 40.22 11.06 32.90
C PRO A 443 40.17 10.53 34.38
N GLY A 444 39.54 9.35 34.60
CA GLY A 444 40.07 8.29 35.50
C GLY A 444 39.49 8.05 36.92
N PHE A 445 39.06 6.79 37.15
CA PHE A 445 38.98 6.01 38.41
C PHE A 445 37.72 5.99 39.33
N SER A 446 37.03 4.85 39.27
CA SER A 446 36.43 3.98 40.32
C SER A 446 35.54 4.52 41.47
N ILE A 447 34.21 4.25 41.34
CA ILE A 447 33.21 3.63 42.27
C ILE A 447 33.48 3.74 43.79
N PRO A 448 32.52 4.25 44.63
CA PRO A 448 31.35 3.44 45.04
C PRO A 448 29.98 4.13 45.17
N LEU A 449 28.98 3.25 45.26
CA LEU A 449 27.54 3.46 45.40
C LEU A 449 27.13 4.70 46.20
N SER A 450 26.32 5.55 45.58
CA SER A 450 25.28 6.32 46.28
C SER A 450 24.13 6.64 45.34
N THR A 451 22.91 6.37 45.82
CA THR A 451 21.62 6.64 45.19
C THR A 451 21.37 8.14 45.00
N PRO A 452 20.92 8.62 43.83
CA PRO A 452 20.33 9.95 43.72
C PRO A 452 18.80 9.91 43.75
N ARG A 453 18.25 10.82 44.56
CA ARG A 453 16.84 11.17 44.70
C ARG A 453 16.21 11.64 43.37
N PRO A 454 14.87 11.55 43.24
CA PRO A 454 14.14 11.90 42.03
C PRO A 454 14.25 13.38 41.68
N VAL A 455 14.49 13.68 40.40
CA VAL A 455 14.41 15.04 39.84
C VAL A 455 12.93 15.43 39.76
N PRO A 456 12.49 16.55 40.35
CA PRO A 456 11.09 16.98 40.30
C PRO A 456 10.72 17.53 38.92
N CYS A 457 9.51 17.19 38.46
CA CYS A 457 8.88 17.80 37.29
C CYS A 457 8.85 19.34 37.42
N PRO A 458 9.12 20.11 36.36
CA PRO A 458 8.96 21.55 36.42
C PRO A 458 7.47 21.92 36.51
N PRO A 459 7.10 22.93 37.33
CA PRO A 459 5.72 23.37 37.49
C PRO A 459 5.21 24.09 36.22
N ARG A 460 3.92 23.92 35.93
CA ARG A 460 3.19 24.73 34.94
C ARG A 460 3.29 26.21 35.32
N GLN A 461 4.08 27.00 34.60
CA GLN A 461 3.97 28.45 34.63
C GLN A 461 3.01 28.91 33.53
N GLY A 462 1.95 29.60 33.95
CA GLY A 462 1.09 30.37 33.06
C GLY A 462 1.84 31.55 32.48
N GLY A 463 1.69 31.75 31.17
CA GLY A 463 2.23 32.88 30.42
C GLY A 463 1.51 32.97 29.08
N ALA A 464 0.80 34.09 28.88
CA ALA A 464 0.01 34.38 27.70
C ALA A 464 0.85 34.45 26.42
N GLY A 465 0.38 33.78 25.36
CA GLY A 465 0.96 33.89 24.01
C GLY A 465 0.86 32.62 23.17
N ALA A 466 -0.36 32.16 22.85
CA ALA A 466 -0.57 31.00 21.99
C ALA A 466 -0.70 31.39 20.51
N SER A 467 0.19 30.86 19.65
CA SER A 467 -0.16 30.54 18.26
C SER A 467 -1.19 29.39 18.27
N PRO A 468 -2.11 29.28 17.28
CA PRO A 468 -3.20 28.33 17.38
C PRO A 468 -2.69 26.89 17.27
N SER A 469 -2.53 26.22 18.40
CA SER A 469 -2.42 24.78 18.49
C SER A 469 -3.62 24.14 17.79
N THR A 470 -3.38 23.20 16.88
CA THR A 470 -4.43 22.30 16.39
C THR A 470 -4.99 21.54 17.60
N MET A 471 -6.19 21.94 18.03
CA MET A 471 -6.92 21.36 19.15
C MET A 471 -7.12 19.85 18.93
N SER A 472 -6.96 19.04 19.97
CA SER A 472 -6.93 17.57 19.87
C SER A 472 -8.26 16.94 19.49
N GLY A 473 -9.38 17.66 19.54
CA GLY A 473 -10.70 17.11 19.27
C GLY A 473 -11.20 16.20 20.40
N ARG A 474 -10.70 16.41 21.62
CA ARG A 474 -11.14 15.76 22.86
C ARG A 474 -11.86 16.76 23.76
N VAL A 475 -12.68 16.26 24.68
CA VAL A 475 -13.36 17.09 25.67
C VAL A 475 -12.34 17.93 26.44
N GLY A 476 -12.64 19.21 26.64
CA GLY A 476 -11.73 20.19 27.24
C GLY A 476 -10.69 20.79 26.27
N ASP A 477 -10.58 20.26 25.05
CA ASP A 477 -9.63 20.69 24.03
C ASP A 477 -10.27 20.62 22.62
N LEU A 478 -11.43 21.26 22.50
CA LEU A 478 -12.18 21.43 21.24
C LEU A 478 -11.99 22.86 20.72
N SER A 479 -11.74 22.99 19.41
CA SER A 479 -11.90 24.26 18.71
C SER A 479 -13.37 24.65 18.60
N PRO A 480 -13.70 25.94 18.40
CA PRO A 480 -15.10 26.38 18.24
C PRO A 480 -15.85 25.61 17.15
N LYS A 481 -15.19 25.32 16.03
CA LYS A 481 -15.74 24.53 14.93
C LYS A 481 -16.03 23.08 15.36
N GLN A 482 -15.13 22.45 16.11
CA GLN A 482 -15.33 21.08 16.59
C GLN A 482 -16.47 21.00 17.60
N ALA A 483 -16.61 21.99 18.48
CA ALA A 483 -17.72 22.08 19.43
C ALA A 483 -19.07 22.26 18.70
N GLU A 484 -19.12 23.12 17.69
CA GLU A 484 -20.32 23.28 16.85
C GLU A 484 -20.66 21.99 16.09
N THR A 485 -19.65 21.33 15.50
CA THR A 485 -19.84 20.05 14.82
C THR A 485 -20.35 18.97 15.79
N LEU A 486 -19.83 18.91 17.02
CA LEU A 486 -20.30 17.97 18.05
C LEU A 486 -21.78 18.20 18.40
N ALA A 487 -22.19 19.46 18.58
CA ALA A 487 -23.57 19.80 18.87
C ALA A 487 -24.52 19.37 17.74
N LYS A 488 -24.17 19.67 16.48
CA LYS A 488 -24.94 19.23 15.30
C LYS A 488 -24.96 17.72 15.15
N PHE A 489 -23.84 17.06 15.42
CA PHE A 489 -23.76 15.61 15.35
C PHE A 489 -24.71 14.96 16.37
N ARG A 490 -24.70 15.46 17.61
CA ARG A 490 -25.60 15.00 18.68
C ARG A 490 -27.07 15.16 18.30
N GLU A 491 -27.43 16.27 17.67
CA GLU A 491 -28.79 16.52 17.16
C GLU A 491 -29.16 15.53 16.05
N ASN A 492 -28.28 15.32 15.06
CA ASN A 492 -28.53 14.41 13.94
C ASN A 492 -28.75 12.96 14.37
N VAL A 493 -28.02 12.49 15.39
CA VAL A 493 -28.07 11.10 15.85
C VAL A 493 -28.93 10.90 17.09
N GLN A 494 -29.70 11.91 17.50
CA GLN A 494 -30.53 11.89 18.70
C GLN A 494 -31.49 10.69 18.74
N ASP A 495 -31.93 10.20 17.58
CA ASP A 495 -32.85 9.08 17.42
C ASP A 495 -32.22 7.73 17.85
N VAL A 496 -30.90 7.59 17.75
CA VAL A 496 -30.20 6.35 18.12
C VAL A 496 -29.50 6.41 19.49
N LEU A 497 -29.32 7.60 20.08
CA LEU A 497 -28.64 7.76 21.37
C LEU A 497 -29.28 6.97 22.54
N PRO A 498 -30.63 6.85 22.65
CA PRO A 498 -31.24 6.11 23.77
C PRO A 498 -30.87 4.62 23.82
N ALA A 499 -30.43 4.04 22.70
CA ALA A 499 -30.03 2.64 22.60
C ALA A 499 -28.53 2.43 22.90
N LEU A 500 -27.79 3.48 23.27
CA LEU A 500 -26.37 3.41 23.61
C LEU A 500 -26.18 3.48 25.13
N PRO A 501 -25.21 2.74 25.70
CA PRO A 501 -25.04 2.66 27.15
C PRO A 501 -24.54 3.97 27.78
N ASN A 502 -23.67 4.73 27.09
CA ASN A 502 -23.16 6.02 27.56
C ASN A 502 -22.83 6.95 26.38
N PRO A 503 -23.83 7.62 25.77
CA PRO A 503 -23.64 8.53 24.64
C PRO A 503 -23.15 9.93 25.07
N ASP A 504 -22.11 9.98 25.91
CA ASP A 504 -21.45 11.21 26.33
C ASP A 504 -20.66 11.89 25.19
N ASP A 505 -20.11 13.09 25.45
CA ASP A 505 -19.31 13.80 24.45
C ASP A 505 -18.07 13.00 24.04
N TYR A 506 -17.48 12.22 24.97
CA TYR A 506 -16.32 11.39 24.68
C TYR A 506 -16.66 10.31 23.64
N PHE A 507 -17.79 9.62 23.81
CA PHE A 507 -18.32 8.63 22.88
C PHE A 507 -18.54 9.25 21.50
N LEU A 508 -19.30 10.33 21.41
CA LEU A 508 -19.61 10.98 20.13
C LEU A 508 -18.35 11.50 19.40
N LEU A 509 -17.40 12.06 20.16
CA LEU A 509 -16.16 12.55 19.61
C LEU A 509 -15.27 11.44 19.02
N ARG A 510 -15.38 10.18 19.45
CA ARG A 510 -14.63 9.07 18.82
C ARG A 510 -15.03 8.88 17.35
N TRP A 511 -16.33 8.90 17.07
CA TRP A 511 -16.87 8.79 15.70
C TRP A 511 -16.48 9.99 14.85
N LEU A 512 -16.58 11.19 15.40
CA LEU A 512 -16.17 12.42 14.74
C LEU A 512 -14.67 12.41 14.42
N ARG A 513 -13.80 12.12 15.38
CA ARG A 513 -12.34 12.05 15.14
C ARG A 513 -11.98 11.00 14.10
N ALA A 514 -12.57 9.82 14.15
CA ALA A 514 -12.34 8.74 13.18
C ALA A 514 -12.73 9.11 11.75
N ARG A 515 -13.56 10.14 11.56
CA ARG A 515 -13.95 10.69 10.26
C ARG A 515 -13.51 12.14 10.06
N ASN A 516 -12.53 12.62 10.83
CA ASN A 516 -11.99 13.98 10.78
C ASN A 516 -13.08 15.08 10.88
N PHE A 517 -14.06 14.89 11.75
CA PHE A 517 -15.21 15.76 11.98
C PHE A 517 -16.13 15.96 10.75
N ASP A 518 -16.14 14.99 9.83
CA ASP A 518 -17.10 14.88 8.73
C ASP A 518 -18.43 14.30 9.27
N LEU A 519 -19.47 15.14 9.35
CA LEU A 519 -20.76 14.81 9.96
C LEU A 519 -21.44 13.60 9.29
N GLU A 520 -21.61 13.63 7.97
CA GLU A 520 -22.31 12.57 7.23
C GLU A 520 -21.60 11.22 7.39
N LYS A 521 -20.26 11.21 7.30
CA LYS A 521 -19.49 9.97 7.46
C LYS A 521 -19.48 9.46 8.89
N ALA A 522 -19.41 10.36 9.88
CA ALA A 522 -19.47 9.98 11.29
C ALA A 522 -20.84 9.40 11.63
N GLU A 523 -21.91 9.99 11.10
CA GLU A 523 -23.28 9.53 11.28
C GLU A 523 -23.49 8.16 10.64
N ALA A 524 -23.09 8.00 9.37
CA ALA A 524 -23.18 6.71 8.69
C ALA A 524 -22.40 5.61 9.44
N MET A 525 -21.22 5.95 9.97
CA MET A 525 -20.41 5.01 10.76
C MET A 525 -21.11 4.62 12.08
N LEU A 526 -21.65 5.59 12.82
CA LEU A 526 -22.37 5.31 14.07
C LEU A 526 -23.65 4.50 13.82
N ARG A 527 -24.40 4.82 12.77
CA ARG A 527 -25.61 4.05 12.41
C ARG A 527 -25.28 2.60 12.02
N LYS A 528 -24.20 2.36 11.27
CA LYS A 528 -23.69 1.01 11.00
C LYS A 528 -23.28 0.29 12.29
N HIS A 529 -22.68 1.01 13.25
CA HIS A 529 -22.39 0.45 14.56
C HIS A 529 -23.66 0.02 15.32
N MET A 530 -24.77 0.76 15.22
CA MET A 530 -26.04 0.36 15.83
C MET A 530 -26.57 -0.96 15.23
N GLU A 531 -26.46 -1.13 13.91
CA GLU A 531 -26.82 -2.40 13.25
C GLU A 531 -25.94 -3.55 13.74
N PHE A 532 -24.63 -3.31 13.88
CA PHE A 532 -23.69 -4.27 14.44
C PHE A 532 -24.03 -4.64 15.89
N ARG A 533 -24.34 -3.66 16.75
CA ARG A 533 -24.72 -3.89 18.14
C ARG A 533 -25.91 -4.84 18.23
N LYS A 534 -26.92 -4.60 17.40
CA LYS A 534 -28.10 -5.46 17.31
C LYS A 534 -27.77 -6.85 16.76
N ALA A 535 -26.97 -6.95 15.70
CA ALA A 535 -26.64 -8.22 15.07
C ALA A 535 -25.79 -9.14 15.95
N MET A 536 -24.87 -8.58 16.73
CA MET A 536 -23.98 -9.33 17.64
C MET A 536 -24.51 -9.45 19.07
N ASP A 537 -25.66 -8.82 19.36
CA ASP A 537 -26.26 -8.73 20.70
C ASP A 537 -25.25 -8.18 21.73
N ILE A 538 -24.66 -7.02 21.39
CA ILE A 538 -23.60 -6.40 22.19
C ILE A 538 -24.09 -6.01 23.57
N ASP A 539 -25.35 -5.64 23.72
CA ASP A 539 -25.91 -5.21 25.01
C ASP A 539 -25.89 -6.32 26.08
N HIS A 540 -25.91 -7.60 25.67
CA HIS A 540 -25.88 -8.77 26.56
C HIS A 540 -24.61 -9.60 26.39
N ILE A 541 -23.63 -9.14 25.61
CA ILE A 541 -22.48 -9.97 25.23
C ILE A 541 -21.56 -10.32 26.41
N LEU A 542 -21.52 -9.48 27.44
CA LEU A 542 -20.74 -9.74 28.65
C LEU A 542 -21.29 -10.90 29.47
N ASP A 543 -22.60 -11.16 29.39
CA ASP A 543 -23.26 -12.30 30.05
C ASP A 543 -23.08 -13.59 29.24
N TRP A 544 -22.81 -13.47 27.93
CA TRP A 544 -22.59 -14.60 27.05
C TRP A 544 -21.30 -15.35 27.39
N GLN A 545 -21.44 -16.66 27.62
CA GLN A 545 -20.31 -17.55 27.87
C GLN A 545 -19.83 -18.18 26.56
N PRO A 546 -18.55 -18.03 26.19
CA PRO A 546 -17.99 -18.71 25.03
C PRO A 546 -18.00 -20.22 25.20
N PRO A 547 -17.88 -20.98 24.11
CA PRO A 547 -17.64 -22.42 24.20
C PRO A 547 -16.42 -22.74 25.05
N GLU A 548 -16.45 -23.87 25.76
CA GLU A 548 -15.38 -24.31 26.68
C GLU A 548 -14.00 -24.30 26.00
N VAL A 549 -13.93 -24.73 24.74
CA VAL A 549 -12.70 -24.74 23.94
C VAL A 549 -12.10 -23.35 23.81
N VAL A 550 -12.93 -22.34 23.59
CA VAL A 550 -12.49 -20.95 23.50
C VAL A 550 -12.00 -20.46 24.86
N GLN A 551 -12.75 -20.74 25.94
CA GLN A 551 -12.34 -20.31 27.29
C GLN A 551 -10.99 -20.91 27.72
N LYS A 552 -10.74 -22.18 27.36
CA LYS A 552 -9.55 -22.92 27.78
C LYS A 552 -8.33 -22.69 26.88
N TYR A 553 -8.53 -22.50 25.58
CA TYR A 553 -7.44 -22.55 24.59
C TYR A 553 -7.31 -21.32 23.70
N MET A 554 -8.20 -20.32 23.81
CA MET A 554 -8.02 -19.06 23.08
C MET A 554 -7.05 -18.16 23.86
N PRO A 555 -5.85 -17.89 23.32
CA PRO A 555 -4.83 -17.14 24.03
C PRO A 555 -5.17 -15.66 24.15
N GLY A 556 -4.58 -15.05 25.17
CA GLY A 556 -4.71 -13.65 25.51
C GLY A 556 -5.50 -13.39 26.79
N GLY A 557 -5.63 -12.12 27.13
CA GLY A 557 -6.40 -11.70 28.31
C GLY A 557 -6.11 -10.28 28.77
N LEU A 558 -6.98 -9.78 29.65
CA LEU A 558 -6.87 -8.48 30.29
C LEU A 558 -6.00 -8.61 31.55
N CYS A 559 -4.88 -7.88 31.62
CA CYS A 559 -4.01 -7.93 32.79
C CYS A 559 -3.29 -6.60 33.04
N GLY A 560 -3.61 -5.94 34.15
CA GLY A 560 -2.92 -4.74 34.61
C GLY A 560 -3.26 -3.46 33.84
N TYR A 561 -2.65 -2.37 34.27
CA TYR A 561 -2.85 -1.02 33.72
C TYR A 561 -1.52 -0.35 33.39
N ASP A 562 -1.51 0.48 32.35
CA ASP A 562 -0.36 1.32 32.07
C ASP A 562 -0.23 2.47 33.09
N ARG A 563 0.85 3.24 32.99
CA ARG A 563 1.13 4.35 33.92
C ARG A 563 0.08 5.47 33.91
N ASP A 564 -0.73 5.55 32.86
CA ASP A 564 -1.83 6.52 32.78
C ASP A 564 -3.16 5.92 33.27
N GLY A 565 -3.20 4.64 33.63
CA GLY A 565 -4.37 3.91 34.07
C GLY A 565 -5.17 3.24 32.95
N CYS A 566 -4.63 3.20 31.73
CA CYS A 566 -5.27 2.52 30.60
C CYS A 566 -5.13 0.99 30.74
N PRO A 567 -6.22 0.21 30.60
CA PRO A 567 -6.14 -1.25 30.69
C PRO A 567 -5.23 -1.85 29.61
N VAL A 568 -4.53 -2.93 29.97
CA VAL A 568 -3.60 -3.65 29.09
C VAL A 568 -4.18 -5.00 28.67
N TRP A 569 -4.22 -5.25 27.37
CA TRP A 569 -4.64 -6.52 26.77
C TRP A 569 -3.44 -7.26 26.18
N TYR A 570 -3.31 -8.55 26.47
CA TYR A 570 -2.30 -9.45 25.91
C TYR A 570 -2.92 -10.34 24.83
N ASP A 571 -2.23 -10.52 23.72
CA ASP A 571 -2.54 -11.54 22.71
C ASP A 571 -1.27 -12.38 22.49
N ILE A 572 -1.36 -13.70 22.71
CA ILE A 572 -0.21 -14.61 22.69
C ILE A 572 -0.31 -15.48 21.44
N VAL A 573 0.53 -15.22 20.45
CA VAL A 573 0.33 -15.74 19.09
C VAL A 573 0.89 -17.16 18.94
N GLY A 574 2.15 -17.40 19.28
CA GLY A 574 2.83 -18.68 19.02
C GLY A 574 2.12 -19.96 19.46
N PRO A 575 1.58 -20.05 20.68
CA PRO A 575 0.91 -21.25 21.18
C PRO A 575 -0.54 -21.39 20.71
N LEU A 576 -1.06 -20.46 19.91
CA LEU A 576 -2.35 -20.62 19.26
C LEU A 576 -2.36 -21.92 18.43
N ASP A 577 -3.46 -22.66 18.50
CA ASP A 577 -3.75 -23.81 17.63
C ASP A 577 -4.86 -23.44 16.63
N PRO A 578 -4.51 -22.93 15.43
CA PRO A 578 -5.49 -22.46 14.47
C PRO A 578 -6.44 -23.56 13.98
N LYS A 579 -5.91 -24.75 13.70
CA LYS A 579 -6.70 -25.88 13.20
C LYS A 579 -7.59 -26.41 14.32
N GLY A 580 -7.05 -26.62 15.52
CA GLY A 580 -7.83 -27.06 16.67
C GLY A 580 -9.00 -26.15 16.98
N LEU A 581 -8.80 -24.82 16.96
CA LEU A 581 -9.89 -23.86 17.20
C LEU A 581 -10.96 -23.94 16.12
N LEU A 582 -10.59 -23.84 14.85
CA LEU A 582 -11.58 -23.83 13.75
C LEU A 582 -12.19 -25.20 13.44
N PHE A 583 -11.62 -26.28 13.96
CA PHE A 583 -12.22 -27.61 13.95
C PHE A 583 -13.15 -27.84 15.13
N SER A 584 -13.01 -27.08 16.22
CA SER A 584 -13.83 -27.24 17.43
C SER A 584 -14.96 -26.21 17.55
N VAL A 585 -14.77 -24.98 17.04
CA VAL A 585 -15.76 -23.90 17.13
C VAL A 585 -15.94 -23.18 15.80
N THR A 586 -17.03 -22.43 15.64
CA THR A 586 -17.27 -21.68 14.40
C THR A 586 -16.46 -20.39 14.36
N LYS A 587 -16.25 -19.85 13.16
CA LYS A 587 -15.69 -18.50 12.99
C LYS A 587 -16.51 -17.42 13.72
N GLN A 588 -17.84 -17.55 13.73
CA GLN A 588 -18.73 -16.61 14.42
C GLN A 588 -18.52 -16.65 15.94
N ASP A 589 -18.32 -17.84 16.54
CA ASP A 589 -18.03 -17.95 17.97
C ASP A 589 -16.71 -17.27 18.35
N LEU A 590 -15.67 -17.43 17.51
CA LEU A 590 -14.37 -16.77 17.72
C LEU A 590 -14.47 -15.25 17.62
N LEU A 591 -15.20 -14.75 16.62
CA LEU A 591 -15.43 -13.31 16.46
C LEU A 591 -16.25 -12.76 17.62
N LYS A 592 -17.33 -13.44 18.03
CA LYS A 592 -18.15 -13.05 19.17
C LYS A 592 -17.36 -13.05 20.47
N ALA A 593 -16.49 -14.04 20.70
CA ALA A 593 -15.58 -14.05 21.84
C ALA A 593 -14.64 -12.85 21.84
N LYS A 594 -14.03 -12.51 20.70
CA LYS A 594 -13.20 -11.30 20.59
C LYS A 594 -14.01 -10.00 20.78
N MET A 595 -15.26 -9.94 20.33
CA MET A 595 -16.13 -8.76 20.57
C MET A 595 -16.51 -8.63 22.05
N ARG A 596 -16.79 -9.76 22.72
CA ARG A 596 -16.99 -9.77 24.18
C ARG A 596 -15.76 -9.24 24.92
N ASP A 597 -14.57 -9.70 24.52
CA ASP A 597 -13.31 -9.24 25.11
C ASP A 597 -13.11 -7.73 24.91
N ARG A 598 -13.60 -7.18 23.79
CA ARG A 598 -13.62 -5.72 23.53
C ARG A 598 -14.56 -4.96 24.43
N GLU A 599 -15.79 -5.43 24.60
CA GLU A 599 -16.73 -4.80 25.55
C GLU A 599 -16.19 -4.90 26.99
N ARG A 600 -15.54 -6.02 27.35
CA ARG A 600 -14.96 -6.21 28.68
C ARG A 600 -13.86 -5.20 28.98
N ILE A 601 -12.94 -4.98 28.04
CA ILE A 601 -11.87 -3.99 28.25
C ILE A 601 -12.39 -2.55 28.24
N LEU A 602 -13.44 -2.24 27.47
CA LEU A 602 -14.10 -0.93 27.54
C LEU A 602 -14.83 -0.72 28.87
N HIS A 603 -15.47 -1.76 29.40
CA HIS A 603 -16.04 -1.70 30.74
C HIS A 603 -14.95 -1.44 31.80
N GLU A 604 -13.78 -2.05 31.67
CA GLU A 604 -12.66 -1.74 32.57
C GLU A 604 -12.16 -0.29 32.42
N CYS A 605 -12.21 0.29 31.22
CA CYS A 605 -11.95 1.73 31.03
C CYS A 605 -12.95 2.61 31.80
N ASP A 606 -14.22 2.25 31.83
CA ASP A 606 -15.23 2.98 32.61
C ASP A 606 -14.98 2.82 34.12
N LEU A 607 -14.67 1.62 34.61
CA LEU A 607 -14.27 1.40 36.01
C LEU A 607 -13.01 2.19 36.39
N GLN A 608 -12.01 2.23 35.51
CA GLN A 608 -10.80 3.03 35.73
C GLN A 608 -11.08 4.54 35.68
N THR A 609 -12.06 4.97 34.88
CA THR A 609 -12.51 6.36 34.85
C THR A 609 -13.06 6.78 36.20
N GLU A 610 -13.90 5.94 36.81
CA GLU A 610 -14.44 6.15 38.16
C GLU A 610 -13.34 6.13 39.23
N ARG A 611 -12.47 5.13 39.21
CA ARG A 611 -11.39 4.97 40.21
C ARG A 611 -10.40 6.13 40.21
N LEU A 612 -10.05 6.66 39.04
CA LEU A 612 -9.01 7.68 38.89
C LEU A 612 -9.56 9.12 38.82
N GLY A 613 -10.89 9.29 38.73
CA GLY A 613 -11.53 10.59 38.56
C GLY A 613 -11.12 11.32 37.27
N LYS A 614 -10.65 10.60 36.26
CA LYS A 614 -10.26 11.12 34.94
C LYS A 614 -10.71 10.16 33.84
N ARG A 615 -11.11 10.67 32.67
CA ARG A 615 -11.58 9.82 31.57
C ARG A 615 -10.47 8.87 31.09
N ILE A 616 -10.76 7.58 31.13
CA ILE A 616 -10.03 6.51 30.46
C ILE A 616 -10.96 5.96 29.38
N ASP A 617 -10.57 6.12 28.11
CA ASP A 617 -11.34 5.65 26.95
C ASP A 617 -10.44 4.98 25.89
N THR A 618 -9.20 4.69 26.28
CA THR A 618 -8.20 4.03 25.42
C THR A 618 -7.48 2.89 26.11
N ILE A 619 -6.96 1.95 25.31
CA ILE A 619 -6.37 0.69 25.77
C ILE A 619 -4.96 0.49 25.21
N VAL A 620 -4.14 -0.25 25.95
CA VAL A 620 -2.83 -0.72 25.47
C VAL A 620 -2.97 -2.18 25.06
N MET A 621 -2.40 -2.53 23.91
CA MET A 621 -2.36 -3.91 23.43
C MET A 621 -0.91 -4.40 23.36
N ILE A 622 -0.65 -5.60 23.83
CA ILE A 622 0.64 -6.28 23.77
C ILE A 622 0.45 -7.57 22.99
N PHE A 623 1.13 -7.66 21.86
CA PHE A 623 1.12 -8.83 20.99
C PHE A 623 2.45 -9.56 21.17
N ASP A 624 2.40 -10.70 21.83
CA ASP A 624 3.54 -11.60 21.93
C ASP A 624 3.58 -12.47 20.68
N CYS A 625 4.46 -12.10 19.75
CA CYS A 625 4.63 -12.80 18.48
C CYS A 625 5.75 -13.85 18.53
N GLU A 626 6.25 -14.22 19.72
CA GLU A 626 7.14 -15.37 19.87
C GLU A 626 6.45 -16.62 19.33
N GLY A 627 7.16 -17.39 18.50
CA GLY A 627 6.61 -18.59 17.87
C GLY A 627 5.61 -18.33 16.74
N LEU A 628 5.46 -17.09 16.25
CA LEU A 628 4.72 -16.82 15.02
C LEU A 628 5.35 -17.59 13.84
N GLY A 629 4.76 -18.73 13.50
CA GLY A 629 5.17 -19.59 12.39
C GLY A 629 4.13 -19.75 11.30
N LEU A 630 4.47 -20.56 10.30
CA LEU A 630 3.66 -20.86 9.11
C LEU A 630 2.25 -21.37 9.41
N LYS A 631 2.04 -22.08 10.52
CA LYS A 631 0.70 -22.55 10.96
C LYS A 631 -0.33 -21.41 11.10
N HIS A 632 0.13 -20.19 11.43
CA HIS A 632 -0.73 -19.02 11.57
C HIS A 632 -1.15 -18.39 10.24
N PHE A 633 -0.54 -18.81 9.11
CA PHE A 633 -0.92 -18.35 7.77
C PHE A 633 -1.89 -19.28 7.06
N TRP A 634 -2.44 -20.27 7.76
CA TRP A 634 -3.55 -21.05 7.24
C TRP A 634 -4.75 -20.13 6.93
N LYS A 635 -5.24 -20.17 5.70
CA LYS A 635 -6.20 -19.17 5.17
C LYS A 635 -7.43 -18.97 6.07
N PRO A 636 -8.10 -20.02 6.57
CA PRO A 636 -9.24 -19.85 7.46
C PRO A 636 -8.97 -19.04 8.74
N VAL A 637 -7.80 -19.20 9.39
CA VAL A 637 -7.48 -18.39 10.58
C VAL A 637 -7.12 -16.96 10.21
N VAL A 638 -6.42 -16.75 9.08
CA VAL A 638 -6.13 -15.42 8.55
C VAL A 638 -7.45 -14.66 8.32
N ASP A 639 -8.46 -15.32 7.75
CA ASP A 639 -9.77 -14.73 7.49
C ASP A 639 -10.56 -14.37 8.76
N VAL A 640 -10.36 -15.10 9.86
CA VAL A 640 -10.92 -14.74 11.17
C VAL A 640 -10.29 -13.45 11.67
N TYR A 641 -8.96 -13.36 11.65
CA TYR A 641 -8.25 -12.17 12.14
C TYR A 641 -8.48 -10.94 11.25
N GLN A 642 -8.57 -11.09 9.93
CA GLN A 642 -8.91 -10.00 9.02
C GLN A 642 -10.32 -9.44 9.30
N GLU A 643 -11.30 -10.32 9.51
CA GLU A 643 -12.66 -9.91 9.88
C GLU A 643 -12.70 -9.27 11.27
N PHE A 644 -11.95 -9.82 12.23
CA PHE A 644 -11.80 -9.22 13.55
C PHE A 644 -11.27 -7.78 13.46
N PHE A 645 -10.15 -7.54 12.78
CA PHE A 645 -9.60 -6.19 12.62
C PHE A 645 -10.56 -5.25 11.89
N SER A 646 -11.29 -5.75 10.89
CA SER A 646 -12.35 -4.98 10.22
C SER A 646 -13.43 -4.54 11.20
N LEU A 647 -13.92 -5.47 12.03
CA LEU A 647 -14.92 -5.15 13.06
C LEU A 647 -14.40 -4.14 14.08
N LEU A 648 -13.11 -4.20 14.44
CA LEU A 648 -12.49 -3.21 15.34
C LEU A 648 -12.48 -1.81 14.77
N GLU A 649 -12.00 -1.64 13.54
CA GLU A 649 -11.89 -0.33 12.90
C GLU A 649 -13.27 0.29 12.61
N GLU A 650 -14.28 -0.54 12.39
CA GLU A 650 -15.66 -0.09 12.13
C GLU A 650 -16.45 0.25 13.39
N ASN A 651 -16.23 -0.47 14.50
CA ASN A 651 -17.10 -0.39 15.69
C ASN A 651 -16.42 0.19 16.93
N TYR A 652 -15.10 0.18 16.99
CA TYR A 652 -14.32 0.65 18.14
C TYR A 652 -13.32 1.74 17.76
N PRO A 653 -13.76 2.81 17.05
CA PRO A 653 -12.86 3.86 16.63
C PRO A 653 -12.19 4.57 17.80
N GLU A 654 -10.95 5.02 17.59
CA GLU A 654 -10.19 5.87 18.52
C GLU A 654 -9.96 5.26 19.92
N THR A 655 -10.10 3.93 20.06
CA THR A 655 -9.94 3.21 21.34
C THR A 655 -8.53 2.71 21.59
N LEU A 656 -7.71 2.47 20.55
CA LEU A 656 -6.33 2.03 20.74
C LEU A 656 -5.45 3.20 21.18
N LYS A 657 -4.68 3.05 22.26
CA LYS A 657 -3.61 3.98 22.67
C LYS A 657 -2.29 3.62 22.00
N SER A 658 -1.85 2.37 22.17
CA SER A 658 -0.59 1.84 21.64
C SER A 658 -0.69 0.33 21.51
N LEU A 659 -0.05 -0.23 20.48
CA LEU A 659 0.06 -1.66 20.26
C LEU A 659 1.54 -2.04 20.18
N PHE A 660 2.02 -2.77 21.18
CA PHE A 660 3.40 -3.25 21.24
C PHE A 660 3.52 -4.64 20.65
N ILE A 661 4.39 -4.82 19.65
CA ILE A 661 4.76 -6.12 19.10
C ILE A 661 6.04 -6.58 19.80
N LEU A 662 5.99 -7.73 20.45
CA LEU A 662 7.13 -8.34 21.16
C LEU A 662 7.61 -9.58 20.44
N LYS A 663 8.92 -9.84 20.49
CA LYS A 663 9.55 -11.11 20.07
C LYS A 663 9.07 -11.59 18.68
N ALA A 664 8.85 -10.64 17.77
CA ALA A 664 8.37 -10.94 16.44
C ALA A 664 9.38 -11.82 15.69
N THR A 665 8.87 -12.78 14.92
CA THR A 665 9.70 -13.66 14.09
C THR A 665 9.95 -13.04 12.72
N LYS A 666 10.87 -13.60 11.93
CA LYS A 666 11.13 -13.19 10.53
C LYS A 666 9.90 -13.34 9.61
N LEU A 667 8.84 -14.00 10.06
CA LEU A 667 7.56 -14.07 9.35
C LEU A 667 6.60 -12.93 9.69
N PHE A 668 6.90 -12.10 10.69
CA PHE A 668 6.07 -10.97 11.06
C PHE A 668 5.77 -10.01 9.90
N PRO A 669 6.74 -9.63 9.02
CA PRO A 669 6.43 -8.77 7.88
C PRO A 669 5.36 -9.34 6.94
N VAL A 670 5.31 -10.66 6.77
CA VAL A 670 4.29 -11.35 5.96
C VAL A 670 2.93 -11.30 6.66
N GLY A 671 2.90 -11.64 7.96
CA GLY A 671 1.68 -11.57 8.77
C GLY A 671 1.11 -10.16 8.84
N TYR A 672 1.97 -9.16 9.05
CA TYR A 672 1.56 -7.76 9.05
C TYR A 672 0.99 -7.34 7.69
N ASN A 673 1.61 -7.74 6.57
CA ASN A 673 1.11 -7.40 5.24
C ASN A 673 -0.29 -7.97 4.97
N LEU A 674 -0.59 -9.17 5.49
CA LEU A 674 -1.93 -9.78 5.42
C LEU A 674 -2.99 -8.99 6.20
N MET A 675 -2.62 -8.42 7.34
CA MET A 675 -3.54 -7.67 8.21
C MET A 675 -3.66 -6.20 7.80
N LYS A 676 -2.58 -5.62 7.25
CA LYS A 676 -2.44 -4.20 6.94
C LYS A 676 -3.66 -3.60 6.22
N PRO A 677 -4.26 -4.22 5.17
CA PRO A 677 -5.43 -3.65 4.49
C PRO A 677 -6.63 -3.36 5.40
N PHE A 678 -6.72 -4.07 6.53
CA PHE A 678 -7.82 -3.99 7.49
C PHE A 678 -7.50 -3.11 8.70
N LEU A 679 -6.34 -2.43 8.70
CA LEU A 679 -5.92 -1.51 9.74
C LEU A 679 -5.99 -0.08 9.24
N SER A 680 -6.58 0.81 10.02
CA SER A 680 -6.61 2.24 9.70
C SER A 680 -5.23 2.87 9.84
N GLU A 681 -5.03 4.01 9.19
CA GLU A 681 -3.81 4.81 9.36
C GLU A 681 -3.56 5.21 10.82
N ASP A 682 -4.62 5.34 11.62
CA ASP A 682 -4.48 5.65 13.04
C ASP A 682 -3.91 4.48 13.85
N THR A 683 -4.49 3.29 13.67
CA THR A 683 -3.96 2.05 14.25
C THR A 683 -2.53 1.79 13.81
N ARG A 684 -2.21 1.93 12.52
CA ARG A 684 -0.85 1.71 12.00
C ARG A 684 0.19 2.62 12.64
N ARG A 685 -0.15 3.89 12.93
CA ARG A 685 0.76 4.82 13.63
C ARG A 685 1.01 4.45 15.10
N LYS A 686 0.10 3.68 15.69
CA LYS A 686 0.15 3.26 17.10
C LYS A 686 0.83 1.89 17.29
N ILE A 687 1.21 1.23 16.20
CA ILE A 687 1.96 -0.03 16.24
C ILE A 687 3.44 0.29 16.49
N ILE A 688 3.99 -0.29 17.54
CA ILE A 688 5.37 -0.14 17.98
C ILE A 688 5.99 -1.52 18.02
N VAL A 689 6.91 -1.79 17.10
CA VAL A 689 7.69 -3.04 17.10
C VAL A 689 8.88 -2.86 18.04
N LEU A 690 8.97 -3.71 19.06
CA LEU A 690 10.06 -3.68 20.02
C LEU A 690 11.07 -4.80 19.72
N GLY A 691 12.34 -4.43 19.58
CA GLY A 691 13.46 -5.37 19.41
C GLY A 691 13.91 -6.03 20.73
N ASN A 692 15.20 -6.36 20.83
CA ASN A 692 15.74 -7.18 21.92
C ASN A 692 15.52 -6.62 23.34
N ASN A 693 15.46 -5.29 23.49
CA ASN A 693 15.23 -4.63 24.78
C ASN A 693 13.74 -4.39 25.08
N TRP A 694 12.85 -5.26 24.58
CA TRP A 694 11.41 -5.09 24.68
C TRP A 694 10.91 -5.00 26.12
N LYS A 695 11.52 -5.72 27.08
CA LYS A 695 11.17 -5.63 28.51
C LYS A 695 11.33 -4.21 29.06
N GLU A 696 12.47 -3.58 28.80
CA GLU A 696 12.72 -2.19 29.18
C GLU A 696 11.77 -1.23 28.46
N GLY A 697 11.45 -1.51 27.19
CA GLY A 697 10.47 -0.76 26.42
C GLY A 697 9.09 -0.75 27.09
N LEU A 698 8.61 -1.91 27.53
CA LEU A 698 7.33 -2.02 28.26
C LEU A 698 7.36 -1.30 29.61
N LEU A 699 8.45 -1.42 30.38
CA LEU A 699 8.57 -0.79 31.70
C LEU A 699 8.58 0.74 31.66
N LYS A 700 8.89 1.35 30.51
CA LYS A 700 8.73 2.80 30.29
C LYS A 700 7.26 3.22 30.30
N CYS A 701 6.35 2.35 29.88
CA CYS A 701 4.92 2.64 29.71
C CYS A 701 4.05 2.02 30.80
N ILE A 702 4.44 0.88 31.35
CA ILE A 702 3.71 0.10 32.35
C ILE A 702 4.59 -0.02 33.60
N SER A 703 4.01 0.14 34.79
CA SER A 703 4.79 -0.03 36.02
C SER A 703 5.11 -1.52 36.27
N PRO A 704 6.23 -1.84 36.93
CA PRO A 704 6.62 -3.24 37.16
C PRO A 704 5.53 -4.06 37.85
N GLU A 705 4.84 -3.50 38.83
CA GLU A 705 3.77 -4.14 39.61
C GLU A 705 2.50 -4.42 38.81
N GLU A 706 2.29 -3.71 37.70
CA GLU A 706 1.17 -3.90 36.78
C GLU A 706 1.54 -4.82 35.60
N LEU A 707 2.80 -5.24 35.49
CA LEU A 707 3.33 -6.05 34.38
C LEU A 707 3.70 -7.46 34.88
N PRO A 708 3.24 -8.55 34.22
CA PRO A 708 3.66 -9.90 34.60
C PRO A 708 5.17 -10.10 34.57
N VAL A 709 5.71 -10.93 35.48
CA VAL A 709 7.13 -11.30 35.49
C VAL A 709 7.58 -11.88 34.15
N GLN A 710 6.71 -12.68 33.50
CA GLN A 710 6.94 -13.21 32.15
C GLN A 710 7.28 -12.10 31.12
N PHE A 711 6.70 -10.91 31.28
CA PHE A 711 6.91 -9.75 30.40
C PHE A 711 7.90 -8.71 30.94
N GLY A 712 8.61 -9.03 32.03
CA GLY A 712 9.68 -8.19 32.59
C GLY A 712 9.28 -7.34 33.80
N GLY A 713 8.07 -7.50 34.33
CA GLY A 713 7.63 -6.83 35.56
C GLY A 713 7.80 -7.68 36.82
N THR A 714 6.91 -7.47 37.78
CA THR A 714 6.90 -8.14 39.10
C THR A 714 5.54 -8.77 39.44
N MET A 715 4.51 -8.62 38.60
CA MET A 715 3.20 -9.24 38.83
C MET A 715 3.26 -10.76 38.69
N THR A 716 2.62 -11.46 39.62
CA THR A 716 2.44 -12.91 39.62
C THR A 716 0.99 -13.24 39.98
N ASP A 717 0.57 -14.48 39.72
CA ASP A 717 -0.66 -15.00 40.30
C ASP A 717 -0.54 -15.14 41.83
N PRO A 718 -1.67 -15.32 42.56
CA PRO A 718 -1.64 -15.54 44.01
C PRO A 718 -0.76 -16.73 44.47
N ASP A 719 -0.53 -17.73 43.61
CA ASP A 719 0.34 -18.88 43.86
C ASP A 719 1.82 -18.63 43.49
N GLY A 720 2.16 -17.41 43.06
CA GLY A 720 3.50 -17.01 42.63
C GLY A 720 3.82 -17.32 41.17
N ASN A 721 2.87 -17.78 40.36
CA ASN A 721 3.14 -18.08 38.95
C ASN A 721 3.50 -16.81 38.16
N PRO A 722 4.65 -16.77 37.48
CA PRO A 722 5.13 -15.57 36.76
C PRO A 722 4.35 -15.24 35.49
N LYS A 723 3.46 -16.13 35.04
CA LYS A 723 2.68 -15.98 33.81
C LYS A 723 1.32 -15.33 34.02
N CYS A 724 0.86 -15.14 35.27
CA CYS A 724 -0.46 -14.59 35.54
C CYS A 724 -1.61 -15.36 34.82
N LEU A 725 -1.60 -16.69 34.89
CA LEU A 725 -2.55 -17.61 34.26
C LEU A 725 -4.00 -17.38 34.71
N THR A 726 -4.24 -16.77 35.88
CA THR A 726 -5.60 -16.38 36.29
C THR A 726 -6.19 -15.27 35.41
N LYS A 727 -5.35 -14.55 34.65
CA LYS A 727 -5.73 -13.40 33.82
C LYS A 727 -5.40 -13.58 32.34
N ILE A 728 -4.33 -14.30 32.02
CA ILE A 728 -3.81 -14.46 30.65
C ILE A 728 -3.85 -15.94 30.27
N ASN A 729 -4.59 -16.25 29.20
CA ASN A 729 -4.56 -17.57 28.58
C ASN A 729 -3.36 -17.68 27.63
N TYR A 730 -2.63 -18.80 27.68
CA TYR A 730 -1.43 -19.05 26.86
C TYR A 730 -1.68 -20.06 25.72
N GLY A 731 -2.93 -20.36 25.39
CA GLY A 731 -3.30 -21.28 24.33
C GLY A 731 -2.87 -22.73 24.62
N GLY A 732 -2.40 -23.41 23.59
CA GLY A 732 -2.02 -24.82 23.64
C GLY A 732 -2.75 -25.67 22.60
N GLU A 733 -2.27 -26.89 22.42
CA GLU A 733 -2.90 -27.86 21.52
C GLU A 733 -4.28 -28.27 22.04
N ILE A 734 -5.28 -28.22 21.16
CA ILE A 734 -6.66 -28.57 21.53
C ILE A 734 -6.84 -30.09 21.40
N PRO A 735 -7.37 -30.76 22.44
CA PRO A 735 -7.64 -32.19 22.37
C PRO A 735 -8.58 -32.53 21.21
N LYS A 736 -8.20 -33.50 20.38
CA LYS A 736 -9.01 -33.94 19.22
C LYS A 736 -10.43 -34.38 19.60
N SER A 737 -10.65 -34.80 20.84
CA SER A 737 -12.00 -35.13 21.37
C SER A 737 -12.96 -33.93 21.38
N MET A 738 -12.45 -32.70 21.27
CA MET A 738 -13.24 -31.47 21.20
C MET A 738 -13.56 -31.04 19.76
N TYR A 739 -13.05 -31.75 18.75
CA TYR A 739 -13.28 -31.40 17.35
C TYR A 739 -14.70 -31.76 16.96
N VAL A 740 -15.38 -30.82 16.31
CA VAL A 740 -16.74 -31.00 15.77
C VAL A 740 -16.75 -31.16 14.25
N ARG A 741 -15.60 -30.98 13.60
CA ARG A 741 -15.39 -31.17 12.16
C ARG A 741 -13.92 -31.46 11.87
N ASP A 742 -13.67 -32.18 10.78
CA ASP A 742 -12.31 -32.54 10.34
C ASP A 742 -11.75 -31.60 9.26
N GLN A 743 -12.60 -30.72 8.72
CA GLN A 743 -12.25 -29.77 7.68
C GLN A 743 -13.15 -28.52 7.70
N VAL A 744 -12.64 -27.44 7.12
CA VAL A 744 -13.41 -26.22 6.83
C VAL A 744 -13.71 -26.19 5.33
N LYS A 745 -14.95 -25.84 4.96
CA LYS A 745 -15.33 -25.75 3.54
C LYS A 745 -14.49 -24.67 2.85
N THR A 746 -13.77 -25.05 1.80
CA THR A 746 -12.96 -24.14 0.99
C THR A 746 -13.30 -24.28 -0.49
N GLN A 747 -13.25 -23.17 -1.23
CA GLN A 747 -13.32 -23.17 -2.69
C GLN A 747 -11.91 -23.07 -3.27
N TYR A 748 -11.68 -23.76 -4.38
CA TYR A 748 -10.38 -23.80 -5.05
C TYR A 748 -10.36 -22.89 -6.27
N GLU A 749 -9.22 -22.25 -6.53
CA GLU A 749 -9.05 -21.35 -7.65
C GLU A 749 -8.97 -22.08 -8.99
N HIS A 750 -8.26 -23.21 -9.01
CA HIS A 750 -8.02 -24.01 -10.19
C HIS A 750 -8.58 -25.42 -10.03
N SER A 751 -8.97 -26.02 -11.15
CA SER A 751 -9.32 -27.43 -11.22
C SER A 751 -8.78 -28.03 -12.52
N VAL A 752 -7.97 -29.07 -12.41
CA VAL A 752 -7.27 -29.69 -13.54
C VAL A 752 -7.47 -31.20 -13.56
N GLN A 753 -7.49 -31.78 -14.75
CA GLN A 753 -7.48 -33.22 -14.92
C GLN A 753 -6.08 -33.70 -15.29
N ILE A 754 -5.57 -34.67 -14.53
CA ILE A 754 -4.24 -35.26 -14.75
C ILE A 754 -4.42 -36.72 -15.15
N SER A 755 -4.07 -37.03 -16.40
CA SER A 755 -4.08 -38.41 -16.91
C SER A 755 -3.15 -39.31 -16.09
N ARG A 756 -3.42 -40.62 -16.09
CA ARG A 756 -2.57 -41.62 -15.41
C ARG A 756 -1.11 -41.50 -15.86
N GLY A 757 -0.18 -41.55 -14.90
CA GLY A 757 1.26 -41.45 -15.15
C GLY A 757 1.73 -40.07 -15.62
N SER A 758 0.83 -39.10 -15.69
CA SER A 758 1.12 -37.71 -16.03
C SER A 758 1.16 -36.84 -14.77
N SER A 759 1.39 -35.56 -14.97
CA SER A 759 1.64 -34.59 -13.92
C SER A 759 1.28 -33.19 -14.38
N HIS A 760 0.90 -32.34 -13.44
CA HIS A 760 0.61 -30.93 -13.65
C HIS A 760 1.54 -30.11 -12.76
N GLN A 761 2.02 -28.97 -13.24
CA GLN A 761 2.84 -28.10 -12.42
C GLN A 761 2.47 -26.64 -12.65
N VAL A 762 2.57 -25.85 -11.59
CA VAL A 762 2.49 -24.40 -11.63
C VAL A 762 3.82 -23.82 -11.19
N GLU A 763 4.21 -22.70 -11.79
CA GLU A 763 5.53 -22.10 -11.62
C GLU A 763 5.38 -20.66 -11.15
N TYR A 764 6.12 -20.30 -10.09
CA TYR A 764 6.13 -18.96 -9.51
C TYR A 764 7.55 -18.43 -9.51
N GLU A 765 7.80 -17.37 -10.28
CA GLU A 765 9.08 -16.67 -10.28
C GLU A 765 9.17 -15.74 -9.07
N ILE A 766 10.05 -16.08 -8.13
CA ILE A 766 10.29 -15.34 -6.90
C ILE A 766 11.58 -14.55 -7.06
N LEU A 767 11.45 -13.23 -7.18
CA LEU A 767 12.59 -12.32 -7.30
C LEU A 767 13.12 -11.85 -5.94
N PHE A 768 12.27 -11.86 -4.92
CA PHE A 768 12.58 -11.33 -3.59
C PHE A 768 12.37 -12.43 -2.54
N PRO A 769 13.44 -12.94 -1.92
CA PRO A 769 13.33 -13.88 -0.82
C PRO A 769 12.52 -13.34 0.37
N GLY A 770 11.96 -14.25 1.16
CA GLY A 770 11.20 -13.93 2.37
C GLY A 770 9.69 -13.86 2.19
N CYS A 771 9.16 -14.09 0.99
CA CYS A 771 7.73 -14.36 0.80
C CYS A 771 7.36 -15.78 1.25
N VAL A 772 6.08 -16.00 1.54
CA VAL A 772 5.56 -17.34 1.86
C VAL A 772 4.71 -17.82 0.70
N LEU A 773 5.05 -18.99 0.16
CA LEU A 773 4.18 -19.72 -0.75
C LEU A 773 3.19 -20.53 0.09
N ARG A 774 1.90 -20.37 -0.16
CA ARG A 774 0.83 -21.12 0.51
C ARG A 774 0.04 -21.89 -0.53
N TRP A 775 -0.30 -23.13 -0.24
CA TRP A 775 -1.13 -23.95 -1.11
C TRP A 775 -2.21 -24.70 -0.34
N GLN A 776 -3.28 -25.03 -1.03
CA GLN A 776 -4.24 -26.04 -0.60
C GLN A 776 -4.75 -26.80 -1.82
N PHE A 777 -4.90 -28.12 -1.71
CA PHE A 777 -5.44 -28.94 -2.78
C PHE A 777 -6.31 -30.09 -2.27
N TYR A 778 -7.20 -30.53 -3.14
CA TYR A 778 -8.10 -31.66 -2.95
C TYR A 778 -8.13 -32.48 -4.23
N SER A 779 -8.29 -33.80 -4.10
CA SER A 779 -8.29 -34.66 -5.29
C SER A 779 -9.24 -35.85 -5.20
N ASP A 780 -9.98 -36.11 -6.28
CA ASP A 780 -11.02 -37.14 -6.32
C ASP A 780 -10.47 -38.58 -6.37
N GLY A 781 -10.91 -39.43 -5.44
CA GLY A 781 -10.94 -40.90 -5.58
C GLY A 781 -9.64 -41.70 -5.42
N ALA A 782 -8.50 -41.06 -5.10
CA ALA A 782 -7.21 -41.75 -4.88
C ALA A 782 -6.17 -40.81 -4.24
N ASP A 783 -4.99 -41.31 -3.92
CA ASP A 783 -3.87 -40.49 -3.46
C ASP A 783 -3.20 -39.75 -4.64
N ILE A 784 -2.53 -38.65 -4.35
CA ILE A 784 -1.81 -37.85 -5.34
C ILE A 784 -0.39 -37.55 -4.87
N GLY A 785 0.56 -37.52 -5.80
CA GLY A 785 1.90 -37.01 -5.54
C GLY A 785 1.90 -35.50 -5.50
N PHE A 786 2.54 -34.91 -4.50
CA PHE A 786 2.77 -33.46 -4.48
C PHE A 786 4.17 -33.15 -3.96
N GLY A 787 4.89 -32.29 -4.66
CA GLY A 787 6.22 -31.81 -4.27
C GLY A 787 6.50 -30.41 -4.83
N ILE A 788 7.51 -29.76 -4.27
CA ILE A 788 7.92 -28.41 -4.66
C ILE A 788 9.41 -28.41 -4.97
N PHE A 789 9.75 -27.84 -6.11
CA PHE A 789 11.10 -27.79 -6.65
C PHE A 789 11.49 -26.35 -6.96
N LEU A 790 12.79 -26.08 -7.04
CA LEU A 790 13.35 -24.78 -7.38
C LEU A 790 14.23 -24.93 -8.63
N LYS A 791 13.97 -24.11 -9.64
CA LYS A 791 14.82 -23.99 -10.84
C LYS A 791 15.30 -22.55 -11.04
N THR A 792 16.39 -22.38 -11.78
CA THR A 792 17.10 -21.10 -11.90
C THR A 792 16.40 -20.06 -12.78
N LYS A 793 15.55 -20.48 -13.73
CA LYS A 793 14.86 -19.59 -14.66
C LYS A 793 13.58 -20.21 -15.22
N MET A 794 12.66 -19.36 -15.68
CA MET A 794 11.50 -19.79 -16.46
C MET A 794 11.97 -20.41 -17.78
N GLY A 795 11.26 -21.44 -18.25
CA GLY A 795 11.64 -22.17 -19.46
C GLY A 795 10.98 -23.53 -19.57
N GLU A 796 11.54 -24.39 -20.43
CA GLU A 796 11.03 -25.73 -20.67
C GLU A 796 10.90 -26.56 -19.39
N ARG A 797 9.99 -27.53 -19.45
CA ARG A 797 9.66 -28.39 -18.32
C ARG A 797 10.86 -29.28 -17.96
N GLN A 798 11.42 -29.07 -16.77
CA GLN A 798 12.54 -29.87 -16.25
C GLN A 798 12.07 -31.11 -15.49
N ARG A 799 12.88 -32.17 -15.52
CA ARG A 799 12.65 -33.38 -14.72
C ARG A 799 12.91 -33.08 -13.24
N ALA A 800 12.30 -33.84 -12.33
CA ALA A 800 12.48 -33.63 -10.89
C ALA A 800 13.95 -33.60 -10.45
N GLY A 801 14.76 -34.57 -10.93
CA GLY A 801 16.19 -34.65 -10.60
C GLY A 801 17.09 -33.58 -11.23
N GLU A 802 16.55 -32.70 -12.08
CA GLU A 802 17.28 -31.55 -12.66
C GLU A 802 17.04 -30.26 -11.87
N MET A 803 16.10 -30.28 -10.92
CA MET A 803 15.71 -29.14 -10.10
C MET A 803 16.15 -29.37 -8.66
N THR A 804 16.38 -28.29 -7.92
CA THR A 804 16.65 -28.36 -6.48
C THR A 804 15.36 -28.73 -5.77
N GLU A 805 15.36 -29.80 -4.98
CA GLU A 805 14.20 -30.21 -4.21
C GLU A 805 14.00 -29.29 -3.00
N VAL A 806 12.82 -28.67 -2.89
CA VAL A 806 12.46 -27.78 -1.77
C VAL A 806 11.54 -28.53 -0.81
N LEU A 807 10.51 -29.17 -1.35
CA LEU A 807 9.63 -30.09 -0.64
C LEU A 807 9.59 -31.41 -1.42
N PRO A 808 10.09 -32.51 -0.85
CA PRO A 808 10.06 -33.81 -1.50
C PRO A 808 8.68 -34.19 -2.00
N SER A 809 8.61 -34.80 -3.19
CA SER A 809 7.34 -35.32 -3.68
C SER A 809 6.88 -36.48 -2.81
N GLN A 810 5.75 -36.31 -2.12
CA GLN A 810 5.15 -37.31 -1.24
C GLN A 810 3.77 -37.71 -1.73
N ARG A 811 3.31 -38.89 -1.29
CA ARG A 811 1.97 -39.40 -1.57
C ARG A 811 0.99 -38.88 -0.52
N TYR A 812 -0.01 -38.13 -0.95
CA TYR A 812 -1.01 -37.52 -0.09
C TYR A 812 -2.41 -38.10 -0.33
N ASN A 813 -3.13 -38.38 0.75
CA ASN A 813 -4.55 -38.74 0.71
C ASN A 813 -5.41 -37.47 0.79
N ALA A 814 -5.53 -36.79 -0.35
CA ALA A 814 -6.26 -35.53 -0.46
C ALA A 814 -7.75 -35.69 -0.84
N HIS A 815 -8.32 -36.90 -0.72
CA HIS A 815 -9.72 -37.18 -1.11
C HIS A 815 -10.70 -37.16 0.08
N MET A 816 -10.22 -37.43 1.30
CA MET A 816 -11.05 -37.35 2.51
C MET A 816 -10.99 -35.96 3.15
N VAL A 817 -9.78 -35.40 3.21
CA VAL A 817 -9.49 -34.08 3.77
C VAL A 817 -8.54 -33.38 2.80
N PRO A 818 -8.78 -32.10 2.46
CA PRO A 818 -7.84 -31.31 1.68
C PRO A 818 -6.47 -31.22 2.36
N GLU A 819 -5.43 -31.25 1.54
CA GLU A 819 -4.08 -31.00 1.99
C GLU A 819 -3.77 -29.51 1.88
N ASP A 820 -3.20 -28.93 2.93
CA ASP A 820 -2.72 -27.55 2.94
C ASP A 820 -1.28 -27.49 3.43
N GLY A 821 -0.55 -26.50 2.95
CA GLY A 821 0.81 -26.27 3.36
C GLY A 821 1.27 -24.86 3.03
N SER A 822 2.41 -24.52 3.59
CA SER A 822 3.11 -23.29 3.24
C SER A 822 4.61 -23.48 3.42
N LEU A 823 5.39 -22.69 2.69
CA LEU A 823 6.85 -22.65 2.82
C LEU A 823 7.33 -21.21 2.63
N THR A 824 8.41 -20.87 3.32
CA THR A 824 9.11 -19.60 3.11
C THR A 824 10.06 -19.72 1.93
N CYS A 825 9.91 -18.87 0.92
CA CYS A 825 10.83 -18.83 -0.21
C CYS A 825 12.12 -18.13 0.22
N SER A 826 13.10 -18.89 0.70
CA SER A 826 14.38 -18.38 1.19
C SER A 826 15.34 -17.95 0.08
N GLU A 827 15.11 -18.41 -1.15
CA GLU A 827 15.96 -18.16 -2.30
C GLU A 827 15.16 -17.54 -3.44
N ALA A 828 15.85 -16.76 -4.28
CA ALA A 828 15.26 -16.27 -5.51
C ALA A 828 15.35 -17.35 -6.59
N GLY A 829 14.31 -17.47 -7.41
CA GLY A 829 14.23 -18.46 -8.48
C GLY A 829 12.79 -18.84 -8.77
N VAL A 830 12.61 -19.88 -9.59
CA VAL A 830 11.28 -20.34 -9.99
C VAL A 830 10.89 -21.55 -9.16
N TYR A 831 9.91 -21.36 -8.28
CA TYR A 831 9.32 -22.43 -7.48
C TYR A 831 8.27 -23.16 -8.33
N VAL A 832 8.46 -24.47 -8.48
CA VAL A 832 7.63 -25.37 -9.28
C VAL A 832 6.87 -26.28 -8.33
N LEU A 833 5.56 -26.05 -8.16
CA LEU A 833 4.68 -26.94 -7.41
C LEU A 833 4.13 -27.97 -8.38
N ARG A 834 4.40 -29.26 -8.13
CA ARG A 834 4.08 -30.35 -9.04
C ARG A 834 3.12 -31.33 -8.39
N PHE A 835 2.05 -31.64 -9.11
CA PHE A 835 1.11 -32.71 -8.81
C PHE A 835 1.37 -33.90 -9.74
N ASP A 836 1.63 -35.08 -9.18
CA ASP A 836 1.99 -36.28 -9.91
C ASP A 836 0.92 -37.37 -9.75
N ASN A 837 0.28 -37.79 -10.85
CA ASN A 837 -0.71 -38.88 -10.85
C ASN A 837 -0.07 -40.24 -11.17
N THR A 838 0.97 -40.59 -10.43
CA THR A 838 1.67 -41.88 -10.55
C THR A 838 1.08 -42.98 -9.66
N TYR A 839 0.21 -42.62 -8.73
CA TYR A 839 -0.40 -43.54 -7.75
C TYR A 839 -1.78 -44.07 -8.14
N SER A 840 -2.39 -43.55 -9.22
CA SER A 840 -3.66 -44.07 -9.75
C SER A 840 -3.43 -45.30 -10.63
N PHE A 841 -4.18 -46.37 -10.37
CA PHE A 841 -4.06 -47.63 -11.09
C PHE A 841 -4.74 -47.63 -12.46
N VAL A 842 -5.79 -46.82 -12.68
CA VAL A 842 -6.62 -46.89 -13.91
C VAL A 842 -7.24 -45.57 -14.40
N HIS A 843 -7.27 -44.49 -13.60
CA HIS A 843 -8.10 -43.31 -13.94
C HIS A 843 -7.34 -41.97 -13.99
N THR A 844 -7.78 -41.10 -14.91
CA THR A 844 -7.52 -39.65 -14.89
C THR A 844 -8.07 -39.05 -13.61
N LYS A 845 -7.33 -38.13 -13.00
CA LYS A 845 -7.62 -37.60 -11.67
C LYS A 845 -7.89 -36.10 -11.73
N LYS A 846 -9.01 -35.68 -11.15
CA LYS A 846 -9.30 -34.26 -10.96
C LYS A 846 -8.61 -33.78 -9.69
N ILE A 847 -7.86 -32.68 -9.80
CA ILE A 847 -7.26 -31.97 -8.67
C ILE A 847 -7.83 -30.57 -8.68
N SER A 848 -8.32 -30.13 -7.53
CA SER A 848 -8.70 -28.75 -7.31
C SER A 848 -7.71 -28.14 -6.33
N PHE A 849 -7.12 -26.99 -6.68
CA PHE A 849 -6.06 -26.40 -5.86
C PHE A 849 -6.06 -24.86 -5.93
N THR A 850 -5.45 -24.25 -4.92
CA THR A 850 -5.17 -22.81 -4.84
C THR A 850 -3.72 -22.64 -4.40
N VAL A 851 -2.99 -21.72 -5.02
CA VAL A 851 -1.60 -21.39 -4.63
C VAL A 851 -1.46 -19.87 -4.60
N GLU A 852 -0.96 -19.34 -3.48
CA GLU A 852 -0.82 -17.91 -3.24
C GLU A 852 0.61 -17.59 -2.81
N VAL A 853 1.12 -16.45 -3.28
CA VAL A 853 2.40 -15.88 -2.80
C VAL A 853 2.10 -14.74 -1.84
N LEU A 854 2.46 -14.92 -0.58
CA LEU A 854 2.25 -13.95 0.49
C LEU A 854 3.52 -13.10 0.63
N LEU A 855 3.44 -11.85 0.19
CA LEU A 855 4.58 -10.94 0.19
C LEU A 855 4.82 -10.33 1.58
N PRO A 856 6.08 -10.09 1.97
CA PRO A 856 6.39 -9.34 3.19
C PRO A 856 6.11 -7.84 3.01
N ASP A 857 5.72 -7.16 4.09
CA ASP A 857 5.62 -5.70 4.10
C ASP A 857 7.02 -5.07 4.14
N LYS A 858 7.39 -4.34 3.09
CA LYS A 858 8.68 -3.66 2.98
C LYS A 858 8.98 -2.69 4.14
N GLY A 859 7.95 -2.09 4.72
CA GLY A 859 8.10 -1.16 5.85
C GLY A 859 8.45 -1.86 7.16
N MET A 860 8.04 -3.12 7.32
CA MET A 860 8.36 -3.95 8.49
C MET A 860 9.67 -4.74 8.33
N GLN A 861 10.14 -4.96 7.11
CA GLN A 861 11.45 -5.60 6.86
C GLN A 861 12.64 -4.82 7.42
N LYS A 862 12.49 -3.51 7.71
CA LYS A 862 13.52 -2.72 8.39
C LYS A 862 13.85 -3.25 9.80
N TYR A 863 13.00 -4.09 10.38
CA TYR A 863 13.22 -4.73 11.67
C TYR A 863 13.90 -6.11 11.57
N ASP A 864 14.25 -6.60 10.37
CA ASP A 864 14.71 -7.98 10.14
C ASP A 864 15.91 -8.43 11.00
N GLU A 865 16.77 -7.50 11.44
CA GLU A 865 17.89 -7.79 12.36
C GLU A 865 17.44 -8.04 13.81
N GLU A 866 16.33 -7.44 14.22
CA GLU A 866 15.73 -7.61 15.55
C GLU A 866 14.67 -8.73 15.58
N LEU A 867 14.24 -9.20 14.40
CA LEU A 867 13.29 -10.30 14.27
C LEU A 867 13.95 -11.65 14.53
N THR A 868 13.29 -12.45 15.35
CA THR A 868 13.75 -13.79 15.71
C THR A 868 13.61 -14.77 14.54
N PRO A 869 14.55 -15.70 14.32
CA PRO A 869 14.33 -16.82 13.42
C PRO A 869 13.08 -17.63 13.81
N VAL A 870 12.44 -18.26 12.82
CA VAL A 870 11.26 -19.12 13.03
C VAL A 870 11.66 -20.48 13.55
#